data_AF-A0A674ITH6-F1
#
_entry.id   AF-A0A674ITH6-F1
#
_cell.length_a   1.000
_cell.length_b   1.000
_cell.length_c   1.000
_cell.angle_alpha   90.00
_cell.angle_beta   90.00
_cell.angle_gamma   90.00
#
_symmetry.space_group_name_H-M   'P 1'
#
loop_
_entity.id
_entity.type
_entity.pdbx_description
1 polymer ?
#
loop_
_entity_poly.entity_id
_entity_poly.type
_entity_poly.pdbx_seq_one_letter_code
_entity_poly.pdbx_strand_id
1 'polypeptide(L)'
;MLCWGNASFGQLGLGGIDEEIVLEPRKSDFFLNKKVRDVGCGLRHTVFVLDDGTVYTCGCNDLGQLGHEKSRKRPEHVGALDAQNIVSVSCGEAHTLALNDKGQVYAWGLATDGQLGLPGTEECIRIPRNIKSLSDIQIMQVACGYCHSLALSKGSEVYSWGQNKYGQLGIGYEFKKQTSPQLIKSLLGIPFAQIAAGGAHSFVLTLSGAIFGWGRNKFGQLGLNDENDRYVPNLLKSLRSQKIIHICCGEDHTAALTKEGGVFTFGAGGYGQLGHNSTSHEINPRKVFELMGSIVTQIACGRQHTSAFVPSSGRIYSFGLGGNGQLGTGSTSNRKSPFTVKGNWIPYSGQCPPSTDSEEYYCVKRIFSGGDQSFSHYFNPQNMMPPDDFRCPDSSKQIWTVNEVFIQKLLTCPTGRLPVEIADEIDGTFSSAGCLNGSFLAVSNDDHYRTSARFSGVDMNAARLLFHKLISPDHPRISQQVAASLEKNLIPKLTTSLPDVEALRLYLTLPECPLMSDVNNFTTLAIPFGTAVVNLEKAPLKVLENWWSILEPPLFLKIVELYKDVVVHLLKLYKIGIPNSERRIFTSFLHTSLKVLEILHRVNERGGQIIQYDKFYIHEIQDLIDIRNDYINWIQQQAYGMDINHGLTEVRLVVIWLPFQSVRKSEILIKLYDLFHLIGVVCGLAIYNFTIVDLQFPLALYKKLLNKKPSLDDLKELMPDVGRSMQQLLDYPEDDIEETFCLNFTITVENFGTTEVKELVPKGADIPVVKQNRQEFVDAYVDYIFGKSVASLFDAFHTGFHKVCGGKVLQLFQPSELQAMVIGNTNYDWKELEKNTEYKGEYWADHPTIKIFWDVFHELPLEKKKQFLLFLTGSDRIPILGMKCLKLVIQPTGGGEGYLPVSHTCFNLLDLPKYTDKETLKSKLIQAIDHNEGFSLV
;
A
#
# COMPACT_ATOMS: atom_id res chain seq x y z
N MET A 1 -44.03 6.99 25.79
CA MET A 1 -42.60 7.21 26.12
C MET A 1 -42.48 7.51 27.61
N LEU A 2 -41.45 6.98 28.27
CA LEU A 2 -41.09 7.30 29.65
C LEU A 2 -39.90 8.26 29.67
N CYS A 3 -39.90 9.22 30.58
CA CYS A 3 -38.88 10.26 30.73
C CYS A 3 -38.57 10.53 32.21
N TRP A 4 -37.31 10.77 32.52
CA TRP A 4 -36.83 11.11 33.87
C TRP A 4 -35.53 11.92 33.80
N GLY A 5 -35.15 12.54 34.92
CA GLY A 5 -34.00 13.42 35.03
C GLY A 5 -34.36 14.89 35.22
N ASN A 6 -33.48 15.77 34.75
CA ASN A 6 -33.61 17.21 34.87
C ASN A 6 -34.76 17.73 33.99
N ALA A 7 -35.65 18.53 34.60
CA ALA A 7 -36.79 19.15 33.96
C ALA A 7 -36.81 20.69 34.08
N SER A 8 -35.78 21.33 34.65
CA SER A 8 -35.76 22.78 34.94
C SER A 8 -36.02 23.67 33.71
N PHE A 9 -35.60 23.24 32.51
CA PHE A 9 -35.85 23.97 31.26
C PHE A 9 -37.03 23.40 30.45
N GLY A 10 -37.68 22.34 30.94
CA GLY A 10 -38.73 21.62 30.22
C GLY A 10 -38.21 20.56 29.25
N GLN A 11 -36.95 20.16 29.35
CA GLN A 11 -36.29 19.24 28.42
C GLN A 11 -36.81 17.79 28.47
N LEU A 12 -37.62 17.42 29.47
CA LEU A 12 -38.36 16.16 29.48
C LEU A 12 -39.65 16.19 28.65
N GLY A 13 -40.14 17.38 28.28
CA GLY A 13 -41.37 17.53 27.51
C GLY A 13 -42.64 17.08 28.25
N LEU A 14 -42.64 17.05 29.58
CA LEU A 14 -43.81 16.66 30.37
C LEU A 14 -44.87 17.77 30.40
N GLY A 15 -44.45 19.04 30.48
CA GLY A 15 -45.32 20.21 30.50
C GLY A 15 -46.17 20.34 31.77
N GLY A 16 -46.23 21.55 32.33
CA GLY A 16 -47.13 21.83 33.47
C GLY A 16 -46.78 21.08 34.76
N ILE A 17 -45.54 20.57 34.88
CA ILE A 17 -45.00 20.09 36.14
C ILE A 17 -44.23 21.24 36.81
N ASP A 18 -44.36 21.35 38.13
CA ASP A 18 -43.60 22.30 38.96
C ASP A 18 -42.26 21.71 39.41
N GLU A 19 -42.12 20.39 39.33
CA GLU A 19 -40.90 19.68 39.70
C GLU A 19 -39.77 19.96 38.70
N GLU A 20 -38.63 20.38 39.21
CA GLU A 20 -37.41 20.56 38.41
C GLU A 20 -36.65 19.26 38.17
N ILE A 21 -36.94 18.21 38.96
CA ILE A 21 -36.26 16.92 38.92
C ILE A 21 -37.30 15.81 38.96
N VAL A 22 -37.21 14.87 38.01
CA VAL A 22 -38.04 13.67 37.96
C VAL A 22 -37.16 12.46 38.29
N LEU A 23 -37.31 11.92 39.49
CA LEU A 23 -36.43 10.87 40.04
C LEU A 23 -36.70 9.46 39.52
N GLU A 24 -37.86 9.24 38.89
CA GLU A 24 -38.34 7.95 38.44
C GLU A 24 -38.98 8.08 37.05
N PRO A 25 -38.90 7.06 36.18
CA PRO A 25 -39.51 7.09 34.86
C PRO A 25 -41.00 7.49 34.91
N ARG A 26 -41.32 8.63 34.28
CA ARG A 26 -42.69 9.16 34.18
C ARG A 26 -43.18 9.09 32.74
N LYS A 27 -44.43 8.68 32.57
CA LYS A 27 -45.11 8.66 31.26
C LYS A 27 -45.38 10.08 30.79
N SER A 28 -45.08 10.34 29.52
CA SER A 28 -45.44 11.59 28.85
C SER A 28 -46.69 11.39 28.00
N ASP A 29 -47.74 12.17 28.33
CA ASP A 29 -49.03 12.12 27.63
C ASP A 29 -48.95 12.60 26.18
N PHE A 30 -47.97 13.46 25.86
CA PHE A 30 -47.77 13.97 24.50
C PHE A 30 -47.54 12.84 23.48
N PHE A 31 -46.89 11.76 23.90
CA PHE A 31 -46.54 10.63 23.06
C PHE A 31 -47.58 9.50 23.08
N LEU A 32 -48.74 9.70 23.71
CA LEU A 32 -49.86 8.76 23.59
C LEU A 32 -50.24 8.63 22.12
N ASN A 33 -50.29 7.39 21.62
CA ASN A 33 -50.58 7.05 20.23
C ASN A 33 -49.61 7.62 19.17
N LYS A 34 -48.44 8.13 19.59
CA LYS A 34 -47.38 8.56 18.68
C LYS A 34 -46.22 7.58 18.73
N LYS A 35 -45.69 7.21 17.57
CA LYS A 35 -44.51 6.35 17.48
C LYS A 35 -43.27 7.22 17.31
N VAL A 36 -42.35 7.10 18.25
CA VAL A 36 -41.07 7.84 18.22
C VAL A 36 -40.02 7.00 17.47
N ARG A 37 -39.44 7.62 16.45
CA ARG A 37 -38.38 7.07 15.60
C ARG A 37 -37.00 7.29 16.22
N ASP A 38 -36.68 8.54 16.58
CA ASP A 38 -35.38 8.92 17.12
C ASP A 38 -35.51 10.06 18.15
N VAL A 39 -34.53 10.17 19.05
CA VAL A 39 -34.47 11.22 20.07
C VAL A 39 -33.05 11.78 20.16
N GLY A 40 -32.91 13.07 19.89
CA GLY A 40 -31.69 13.83 20.05
C GLY A 40 -31.73 14.58 21.37
N CYS A 41 -30.78 14.31 22.27
CA CYS A 41 -30.77 14.93 23.58
C CYS A 41 -29.56 15.88 23.70
N GLY A 42 -29.81 17.18 23.76
CA GLY A 42 -28.77 18.18 24.01
C GLY A 42 -28.50 18.36 25.51
N LEU A 43 -27.72 19.38 25.86
CA LEU A 43 -27.43 19.66 27.28
C LEU A 43 -28.68 20.08 28.05
N ARG A 44 -29.54 20.90 27.43
CA ARG A 44 -30.74 21.48 28.06
C ARG A 44 -31.98 21.46 27.18
N HIS A 45 -31.95 20.75 26.05
CA HIS A 45 -33.08 20.58 25.14
C HIS A 45 -33.15 19.15 24.62
N THR A 46 -34.32 18.79 24.10
CA THR A 46 -34.57 17.48 23.51
C THR A 46 -35.37 17.64 22.22
N VAL A 47 -35.02 16.82 21.24
CA VAL A 47 -35.59 16.78 19.90
C VAL A 47 -36.13 15.37 19.67
N PHE A 48 -37.37 15.27 19.22
CA PHE A 48 -38.06 14.01 18.95
C PHE A 48 -38.42 13.95 17.48
N VAL A 49 -38.13 12.82 16.85
CA VAL A 49 -38.55 12.50 15.49
C VAL A 49 -39.61 11.42 15.57
N LEU A 50 -40.76 11.62 14.93
CA LEU A 50 -41.81 10.62 14.86
C LEU A 50 -41.63 9.71 13.63
N ASP A 51 -42.33 8.58 13.60
CA ASP A 51 -42.29 7.61 12.49
C ASP A 51 -42.84 8.17 11.16
N ASP A 52 -43.50 9.32 11.15
CA ASP A 52 -43.93 10.04 9.94
C ASP A 52 -42.91 11.07 9.45
N GLY A 53 -41.80 11.25 10.16
CA GLY A 53 -40.74 12.20 9.84
C GLY A 53 -40.91 13.60 10.44
N THR A 54 -41.99 13.86 11.18
CA THR A 54 -42.22 15.14 11.85
C THR A 54 -41.30 15.32 13.05
N VAL A 55 -40.92 16.58 13.32
CA VAL A 55 -39.97 16.94 14.37
C VAL A 55 -40.64 17.79 15.45
N TYR A 56 -40.43 17.40 16.70
CA TYR A 56 -40.88 18.14 17.88
C TYR A 56 -39.71 18.44 18.81
N THR A 57 -39.71 19.61 19.45
CA THR A 57 -38.64 19.99 20.39
C THR A 57 -39.19 20.59 21.67
N CYS A 58 -38.41 20.47 22.76
CA CYS A 58 -38.69 21.13 24.04
C CYS A 58 -37.39 21.39 24.81
N GLY A 59 -37.45 22.25 25.83
CA GLY A 59 -36.31 22.61 26.67
C GLY A 59 -35.84 24.05 26.49
N CYS A 60 -34.57 24.30 26.79
CA CYS A 60 -33.95 25.60 26.63
C CYS A 60 -33.97 26.06 25.16
N ASN A 61 -34.22 27.35 24.93
CA ASN A 61 -34.24 27.97 23.59
C ASN A 61 -33.54 29.32 23.55
N ASP A 62 -32.61 29.57 24.48
CA ASP A 62 -31.96 30.88 24.61
C ASP A 62 -31.12 31.24 23.37
N LEU A 63 -30.66 30.22 22.64
CA LEU A 63 -29.83 30.32 21.44
C LEU A 63 -30.55 29.73 20.20
N GLY A 64 -31.88 29.62 20.24
CA GLY A 64 -32.67 29.15 19.10
C GLY A 64 -32.61 27.65 18.81
N GLN A 65 -32.06 26.83 19.71
CA GLN A 65 -31.84 25.39 19.52
C GLN A 65 -33.11 24.53 19.38
N LEU A 66 -34.30 25.10 19.61
CA LEU A 66 -35.60 24.43 19.38
C LEU A 66 -36.12 24.58 17.94
N GLY A 67 -35.60 25.53 17.15
CA GLY A 67 -36.03 25.70 15.76
C GLY A 67 -37.39 26.39 15.60
N HIS A 68 -37.96 26.93 16.70
CA HIS A 68 -39.20 27.70 16.74
C HIS A 68 -39.23 28.66 17.95
N GLU A 69 -40.18 29.60 17.98
CA GLU A 69 -40.31 30.61 19.06
C GLU A 69 -41.36 30.28 20.14
N LYS A 70 -42.04 29.13 20.00
CA LYS A 70 -43.15 28.72 20.89
C LYS A 70 -42.69 28.18 22.25
N SER A 71 -43.67 27.80 23.09
CA SER A 71 -43.46 27.33 24.47
C SER A 71 -42.45 26.18 24.58
N ARG A 72 -41.65 26.22 25.65
CA ARG A 72 -40.48 25.38 25.88
C ARG A 72 -40.77 24.10 26.69
N LYS A 73 -41.85 24.08 27.47
CA LYS A 73 -42.11 23.02 28.47
C LYS A 73 -42.82 21.78 27.92
N ARG A 74 -43.43 21.88 26.74
CA ARG A 74 -44.07 20.76 26.03
C ARG A 74 -43.40 20.59 24.66
N PRO A 75 -43.32 19.36 24.12
CA PRO A 75 -42.84 19.13 22.77
C PRO A 75 -43.69 19.91 21.78
N GLU A 76 -43.02 20.72 20.97
CA GLU A 76 -43.64 21.66 20.07
C GLU A 76 -43.09 21.48 18.66
N HIS A 77 -43.96 21.68 17.67
CA HIS A 77 -43.72 21.27 16.29
C HIS A 77 -42.76 22.22 15.57
N VAL A 78 -41.76 21.67 14.87
CA VAL A 78 -40.81 22.43 14.05
C VAL A 78 -41.33 22.52 12.60
N GLY A 79 -42.31 23.39 12.36
CA GLY A 79 -42.98 23.51 11.06
C GLY A 79 -42.07 23.84 9.87
N ALA A 80 -40.86 24.36 10.12
CA ALA A 80 -39.87 24.62 9.07
C ALA A 80 -39.34 23.35 8.39
N LEU A 81 -39.55 22.18 8.98
CA LEU A 81 -39.11 20.89 8.45
C LEU A 81 -40.24 20.07 7.78
N ASP A 82 -41.47 20.61 7.68
CA ASP A 82 -42.66 19.88 7.18
C ASP A 82 -42.50 19.31 5.76
N ALA A 83 -41.67 19.95 4.94
CA ALA A 83 -41.37 19.50 3.58
C ALA A 83 -40.32 18.35 3.54
N GLN A 84 -39.81 17.91 4.69
CA GLN A 84 -38.72 16.95 4.83
C GLN A 84 -39.15 15.77 5.68
N ASN A 85 -38.80 14.55 5.27
CA ASN A 85 -38.97 13.36 6.09
C ASN A 85 -37.70 13.15 6.93
N ILE A 86 -37.70 13.65 8.17
CA ILE A 86 -36.55 13.55 9.07
C ILE A 86 -36.43 12.13 9.63
N VAL A 87 -35.25 11.52 9.54
CA VAL A 87 -35.01 10.14 9.97
C VAL A 87 -34.12 10.03 11.20
N SER A 88 -33.28 11.03 11.46
CA SER A 88 -32.38 11.04 12.62
C SER A 88 -32.01 12.45 13.06
N VAL A 89 -31.69 12.61 14.34
CA VAL A 89 -31.32 13.89 14.95
C VAL A 89 -30.16 13.72 15.92
N SER A 90 -29.35 14.77 16.05
CA SER A 90 -28.28 14.84 17.06
C SER A 90 -28.21 16.26 17.62
N CYS A 91 -27.94 16.37 18.92
CA CYS A 91 -27.95 17.64 19.63
C CYS A 91 -26.61 17.87 20.33
N GLY A 92 -26.06 19.07 20.21
CA GLY A 92 -24.91 19.50 20.99
C GLY A 92 -25.33 20.22 22.27
N GLU A 93 -24.50 21.14 22.73
CA GLU A 93 -24.81 21.94 23.92
C GLU A 93 -26.02 22.85 23.69
N ALA A 94 -26.00 23.57 22.56
CA ALA A 94 -27.01 24.55 22.19
C ALA A 94 -27.25 24.61 20.67
N HIS A 95 -26.98 23.51 19.96
CA HIS A 95 -27.31 23.36 18.54
C HIS A 95 -27.90 22.00 18.23
N THR A 96 -28.54 21.89 17.08
CA THR A 96 -29.23 20.69 16.62
C THR A 96 -28.91 20.44 15.16
N LEU A 97 -28.66 19.16 14.84
CA LEU A 97 -28.62 18.65 13.48
C LEU A 97 -29.79 17.68 13.26
N ALA A 98 -30.44 17.80 12.10
CA ALA A 98 -31.43 16.85 11.62
C ALA A 98 -31.03 16.30 10.25
N LEU A 99 -31.20 15.00 10.07
CA LEU A 99 -30.91 14.26 8.84
C LEU A 99 -32.23 13.77 8.23
N ASN A 100 -32.47 14.06 6.95
CA ASN A 100 -33.62 13.52 6.22
C ASN A 100 -33.31 12.19 5.51
N ASP A 101 -34.34 11.53 5.01
CA ASP A 101 -34.27 10.26 4.27
C ASP A 101 -33.48 10.33 2.94
N LYS A 102 -33.27 11.54 2.42
CA LYS A 102 -32.44 11.80 1.23
C LYS A 102 -30.96 12.04 1.54
N GLY A 103 -30.57 12.00 2.80
CA GLY A 103 -29.20 12.23 3.25
C GLY A 103 -28.80 13.70 3.36
N GLN A 104 -29.76 14.63 3.38
CA GLN A 104 -29.52 16.07 3.55
C GLN A 104 -29.54 16.45 5.02
N VAL A 105 -28.65 17.35 5.41
CA VAL A 105 -28.47 17.79 6.80
C VAL A 105 -29.01 19.22 6.99
N TYR A 106 -29.79 19.41 8.05
CA TYR A 106 -30.32 20.68 8.50
C TYR A 106 -29.74 21.03 9.88
N ALA A 107 -29.41 22.30 10.09
CA ALA A 107 -28.80 22.78 11.32
C ALA A 107 -29.47 24.07 11.83
N TRP A 108 -29.53 24.21 13.15
CA TRP A 108 -29.98 25.42 13.85
C TRP A 108 -29.47 25.45 15.31
N GLY A 109 -29.60 26.61 15.96
CA GLY A 109 -29.10 26.89 17.30
C GLY A 109 -27.89 27.81 17.30
N LEU A 110 -26.98 27.62 18.25
CA LEU A 110 -25.73 28.38 18.41
C LEU A 110 -24.79 28.19 17.21
N ALA A 111 -24.18 29.27 16.73
CA ALA A 111 -23.35 29.29 15.51
C ALA A 111 -21.93 29.87 15.70
N THR A 112 -21.57 30.36 16.88
CA THR A 112 -20.36 31.16 17.15
C THR A 112 -19.04 30.43 16.83
N ASP A 113 -19.00 29.11 17.00
CA ASP A 113 -17.84 28.26 16.71
C ASP A 113 -17.91 27.63 15.32
N GLY A 114 -18.95 27.92 14.55
CA GLY A 114 -19.19 27.33 13.25
C GLY A 114 -19.86 25.96 13.31
N GLN A 115 -20.33 25.49 14.48
CA GLN A 115 -20.88 24.15 14.69
C GLN A 115 -22.14 23.81 13.88
N LEU A 116 -22.77 24.82 13.25
CA LEU A 116 -23.89 24.62 12.33
C LEU A 116 -23.44 24.27 10.90
N GLY A 117 -22.18 24.50 10.53
CA GLY A 117 -21.68 24.23 9.18
C GLY A 117 -22.22 25.19 8.13
N LEU A 118 -22.78 26.32 8.56
CA LEU A 118 -23.41 27.33 7.70
C LEU A 118 -22.51 28.57 7.64
N PRO A 119 -22.24 29.11 6.44
CA PRO A 119 -21.51 30.36 6.32
C PRO A 119 -22.34 31.52 6.87
N GLY A 120 -21.72 32.40 7.66
CA GLY A 120 -22.39 33.58 8.21
C GLY A 120 -21.71 34.13 9.46
N THR A 121 -22.20 35.28 9.92
CA THR A 121 -21.76 35.96 11.15
C THR A 121 -22.86 36.00 12.22
N GLU A 122 -24.01 35.37 11.98
CA GLU A 122 -25.10 35.26 12.95
C GLU A 122 -24.61 34.48 14.18
N GLU A 123 -24.90 34.96 15.40
CA GLU A 123 -24.53 34.25 16.63
C GLU A 123 -25.37 32.99 16.84
N CYS A 124 -26.63 33.02 16.41
CA CYS A 124 -27.52 31.88 16.43
C CYS A 124 -28.49 31.89 15.25
N ILE A 125 -28.91 30.70 14.83
CA ILE A 125 -29.89 30.48 13.76
C ILE A 125 -31.12 29.81 14.40
N ARG A 126 -32.24 30.52 14.44
CA ARG A 126 -33.46 30.07 15.15
C ARG A 126 -34.39 29.17 14.34
N ILE A 127 -34.15 29.03 13.03
CA ILE A 127 -34.96 28.25 12.11
C ILE A 127 -34.04 27.25 11.39
N PRO A 128 -34.39 25.96 11.30
CA PRO A 128 -33.62 24.96 10.56
C PRO A 128 -33.20 25.44 9.16
N ARG A 129 -31.90 25.37 8.85
CA ARG A 129 -31.35 25.66 7.53
C ARG A 129 -30.58 24.47 7.00
N ASN A 130 -30.73 24.19 5.71
CA ASN A 130 -29.97 23.14 5.03
C ASN A 130 -28.49 23.52 4.90
N ILE A 131 -27.60 22.56 5.21
CA ILE A 131 -26.15 22.69 5.01
C ILE A 131 -25.85 22.42 3.53
N LYS A 132 -25.84 23.48 2.71
CA LYS A 132 -25.71 23.38 1.25
C LYS A 132 -24.44 22.65 0.80
N SER A 133 -23.33 22.82 1.51
CA SER A 133 -22.05 22.16 1.19
C SER A 133 -22.06 20.63 1.33
N LEU A 134 -23.09 20.06 1.96
CA LEU A 134 -23.29 18.61 2.07
C LEU A 134 -24.44 18.10 1.18
N SER A 135 -25.10 18.96 0.40
CA SER A 135 -26.34 18.59 -0.29
C SER A 135 -26.15 17.56 -1.40
N ASP A 136 -24.96 17.50 -2.00
CA ASP A 136 -24.61 16.54 -3.05
C ASP A 136 -23.99 15.24 -2.48
N ILE A 137 -23.92 15.11 -1.14
CA ILE A 137 -23.33 13.97 -0.44
C ILE A 137 -24.44 13.25 0.32
N GLN A 138 -24.63 11.94 0.08
CA GLN A 138 -25.59 11.15 0.85
C GLN A 138 -25.07 10.87 2.26
N ILE A 139 -25.47 11.70 3.23
CA ILE A 139 -25.17 11.48 4.65
C ILE A 139 -26.07 10.38 5.24
N MET A 140 -25.49 9.46 6.02
CA MET A 140 -26.24 8.40 6.72
C MET A 140 -26.34 8.61 8.23
N GLN A 141 -25.43 9.41 8.80
CA GLN A 141 -25.38 9.65 10.24
C GLN A 141 -24.82 11.05 10.53
N VAL A 142 -25.38 11.69 11.55
CA VAL A 142 -24.85 12.91 12.17
C VAL A 142 -24.57 12.68 13.65
N ALA A 143 -23.56 13.36 14.20
CA ALA A 143 -23.27 13.35 15.63
C ALA A 143 -22.80 14.74 16.08
N CYS A 144 -23.16 15.16 17.29
CA CYS A 144 -22.82 16.46 17.85
C CYS A 144 -22.03 16.28 19.14
N GLY A 145 -20.92 16.99 19.27
CA GLY A 145 -20.37 17.30 20.57
C GLY A 145 -20.93 18.62 21.10
N TYR A 146 -20.30 19.22 22.11
CA TYR A 146 -20.81 20.48 22.66
C TYR A 146 -20.76 21.63 21.66
N CYS A 147 -19.60 21.80 21.02
CA CYS A 147 -19.35 22.91 20.09
C CYS A 147 -18.83 22.43 18.72
N HIS A 148 -19.02 21.16 18.38
CA HIS A 148 -18.62 20.60 17.08
C HIS A 148 -19.63 19.57 16.59
N SER A 149 -19.49 19.23 15.32
CA SER A 149 -20.42 18.39 14.59
C SER A 149 -19.66 17.46 13.66
N LEU A 150 -20.23 16.27 13.45
CA LEU A 150 -19.72 15.22 12.59
C LEU A 150 -20.82 14.73 11.65
N ALA A 151 -20.44 14.33 10.44
CA ALA A 151 -21.31 13.61 9.50
C ALA A 151 -20.56 12.46 8.84
N LEU A 152 -21.25 11.33 8.63
CA LEU A 152 -20.75 10.15 7.92
C LEU A 152 -21.55 9.96 6.64
N SER A 153 -20.87 9.86 5.49
CA SER A 153 -21.50 9.63 4.19
C SER A 153 -21.63 8.14 3.85
N LYS A 154 -22.54 7.81 2.93
CA LYS A 154 -22.62 6.48 2.29
C LYS A 154 -21.38 6.10 1.50
N GLY A 155 -20.58 7.08 1.09
CA GLY A 155 -19.25 6.91 0.53
C GLY A 155 -18.17 6.57 1.57
N SER A 156 -18.52 6.33 2.84
CA SER A 156 -17.57 6.09 3.95
C SER A 156 -16.61 7.26 4.20
N GLU A 157 -17.07 8.48 3.98
CA GLU A 157 -16.31 9.71 4.25
C GLU A 157 -16.83 10.38 5.53
N VAL A 158 -15.90 10.89 6.34
CA VAL A 158 -16.21 11.56 7.61
C VAL A 158 -15.93 13.05 7.49
N TYR A 159 -16.93 13.87 7.80
CA TYR A 159 -16.85 15.32 7.82
C TYR A 159 -16.94 15.85 9.23
N SER A 160 -16.20 16.93 9.53
CA SER A 160 -16.21 17.61 10.82
C SER A 160 -16.22 19.13 10.68
N TRP A 161 -16.89 19.82 11.61
CA TRP A 161 -16.89 21.28 11.68
C TRP A 161 -17.25 21.78 13.09
N GLY A 162 -17.03 23.07 13.35
CA GLY A 162 -17.20 23.71 14.65
C GLY A 162 -15.86 24.04 15.33
N GLN A 163 -15.85 24.02 16.66
CA GLN A 163 -14.67 24.30 17.48
C GLN A 163 -13.59 23.21 17.33
N ASN A 164 -12.31 23.59 17.32
CA ASN A 164 -11.17 22.66 17.27
C ASN A 164 -10.10 22.92 18.36
N LYS A 165 -10.49 23.52 19.48
CA LYS A 165 -9.57 23.92 20.57
C LYS A 165 -8.72 22.77 21.12
N TYR A 166 -9.25 21.55 21.14
CA TYR A 166 -8.60 20.34 21.65
C TYR A 166 -8.31 19.33 20.54
N GLY A 167 -8.50 19.73 19.28
CA GLY A 167 -8.34 18.83 18.14
C GLY A 167 -9.57 18.00 17.78
N GLN A 168 -10.76 18.27 18.35
CA GLN A 168 -11.98 17.47 18.18
C GLN A 168 -12.51 17.35 16.74
N LEU A 169 -11.99 18.15 15.81
CA LEU A 169 -12.30 18.01 14.38
C LEU A 169 -11.39 16.99 13.67
N GLY A 170 -10.23 16.65 14.23
CA GLY A 170 -9.33 15.63 13.68
C GLY A 170 -8.55 16.08 12.42
N ILE A 171 -8.51 17.39 12.15
CA ILE A 171 -7.89 18.00 10.96
C ILE A 171 -6.57 18.73 11.27
N GLY A 172 -5.91 18.38 12.38
CA GLY A 172 -4.69 19.04 12.85
C GLY A 172 -4.97 20.23 13.79
N TYR A 173 -3.89 20.86 14.26
CA TYR A 173 -3.94 21.98 15.23
C TYR A 173 -3.94 23.37 14.57
N GLU A 174 -3.71 23.43 13.25
CA GLU A 174 -3.54 24.68 12.51
C GLU A 174 -4.83 25.52 12.51
N PHE A 175 -5.99 24.85 12.49
CA PHE A 175 -7.29 25.50 12.48
C PHE A 175 -7.92 25.47 13.87
N LYS A 176 -8.27 26.63 14.43
CA LYS A 176 -8.93 26.71 15.75
C LYS A 176 -10.43 26.41 15.70
N LYS A 177 -11.06 26.61 14.55
CA LYS A 177 -12.46 26.28 14.26
C LYS A 177 -12.71 26.20 12.75
N GLN A 178 -13.82 25.59 12.34
CA GLN A 178 -14.27 25.49 10.96
C GLN A 178 -15.76 25.80 10.85
N THR A 179 -16.13 26.72 9.96
CA THR A 179 -17.53 27.14 9.75
C THR A 179 -18.24 26.36 8.64
N SER A 180 -17.51 25.54 7.89
CA SER A 180 -18.05 24.62 6.90
C SER A 180 -17.54 23.20 7.15
N PRO A 181 -18.34 22.16 6.85
CA PRO A 181 -17.93 20.76 6.92
C PRO A 181 -16.61 20.50 6.19
N GLN A 182 -15.63 19.94 6.91
CA GLN A 182 -14.32 19.57 6.38
C GLN A 182 -14.16 18.06 6.34
N LEU A 183 -13.71 17.53 5.21
CA LEU A 183 -13.38 16.11 5.05
C LEU A 183 -12.12 15.76 5.87
N ILE A 184 -12.23 14.73 6.72
CA ILE A 184 -11.08 14.21 7.47
C ILE A 184 -10.25 13.28 6.57
N LYS A 185 -9.34 13.87 5.80
CA LYS A 185 -8.53 13.16 4.78
C LYS A 185 -7.71 11.99 5.35
N SER A 186 -7.30 12.08 6.62
CA SER A 186 -6.55 11.03 7.33
C SER A 186 -7.39 9.78 7.65
N LEU A 187 -8.66 9.71 7.25
CA LEU A 187 -9.52 8.54 7.43
C LEU A 187 -9.93 7.90 6.09
N LEU A 188 -9.48 8.44 4.96
CA LEU A 188 -9.88 7.95 3.63
C LEU A 188 -9.48 6.48 3.43
N GLY A 189 -10.38 5.73 2.79
CA GLY A 189 -10.21 4.31 2.51
C GLY A 189 -10.63 3.37 3.64
N ILE A 190 -10.92 3.84 4.85
CA ILE A 190 -11.40 2.97 5.92
C ILE A 190 -12.93 2.79 5.82
N PRO A 191 -13.46 1.54 5.93
CA PRO A 191 -14.90 1.28 5.93
C PRO A 191 -15.54 1.55 7.31
N PHE A 192 -16.34 2.61 7.43
CA PHE A 192 -16.96 3.03 8.70
C PHE A 192 -18.38 2.51 8.89
N ALA A 193 -18.68 2.12 10.13
CA ALA A 193 -20.00 1.72 10.61
C ALA A 193 -20.72 2.84 11.36
N GLN A 194 -19.97 3.67 12.11
CA GLN A 194 -20.56 4.63 13.03
C GLN A 194 -19.62 5.81 13.34
N ILE A 195 -20.20 6.99 13.56
CA ILE A 195 -19.58 8.14 14.24
C ILE A 195 -20.17 8.35 15.64
N ALA A 196 -19.36 8.88 16.57
CA ALA A 196 -19.83 9.34 17.87
C ALA A 196 -19.04 10.59 18.31
N ALA A 197 -19.69 11.45 19.08
CA ALA A 197 -19.07 12.66 19.62
C ALA A 197 -19.41 12.80 21.09
N GLY A 198 -18.39 13.08 21.91
CA GLY A 198 -18.56 13.49 23.31
C GLY A 198 -18.49 15.01 23.44
N GLY A 199 -18.27 15.52 24.65
CA GLY A 199 -18.24 16.96 24.90
C GLY A 199 -17.22 17.70 24.02
N ALA A 200 -15.98 17.20 23.98
CA ALA A 200 -14.88 17.78 23.20
C ALA A 200 -13.98 16.72 22.55
N HIS A 201 -14.52 15.54 22.25
CA HIS A 201 -13.82 14.45 21.57
C HIS A 201 -14.74 13.73 20.60
N SER A 202 -14.15 12.95 19.71
CA SER A 202 -14.82 12.36 18.57
C SER A 202 -14.29 10.95 18.33
N PHE A 203 -15.15 10.10 17.79
CA PHE A 203 -14.85 8.73 17.46
C PHE A 203 -15.47 8.31 16.13
N VAL A 204 -14.76 7.41 15.45
CA VAL A 204 -15.32 6.56 14.39
C VAL A 204 -15.10 5.09 14.73
N LEU A 205 -16.05 4.25 14.32
CA LEU A 205 -16.03 2.80 14.44
C LEU A 205 -16.03 2.20 13.02
N THR A 206 -15.09 1.29 12.73
CA THR A 206 -15.04 0.57 11.45
C THR A 206 -16.00 -0.61 11.42
N LEU A 207 -16.34 -1.09 10.22
CA LEU A 207 -17.11 -2.34 10.07
C LEU A 207 -16.40 -3.55 10.71
N SER A 208 -15.07 -3.50 10.85
CA SER A 208 -14.25 -4.52 11.51
C SER A 208 -13.96 -4.25 12.99
N GLY A 209 -14.68 -3.33 13.63
CA GLY A 209 -14.61 -3.10 15.06
C GLY A 209 -13.36 -2.34 15.54
N ALA A 210 -12.56 -1.79 14.63
CA ALA A 210 -11.50 -0.86 15.00
C ALA A 210 -12.13 0.50 15.35
N ILE A 211 -11.54 1.17 16.35
CA ILE A 211 -12.01 2.47 16.83
C ILE A 211 -10.89 3.48 16.65
N PHE A 212 -11.22 4.66 16.11
CA PHE A 212 -10.30 5.80 16.07
C PHE A 212 -10.88 6.93 16.88
N GLY A 213 -10.10 7.45 17.84
CA GLY A 213 -10.49 8.55 18.72
C GLY A 213 -9.59 9.77 18.56
N TRP A 214 -10.16 10.97 18.69
CA TRP A 214 -9.43 12.23 18.72
C TRP A 214 -10.16 13.33 19.49
N GLY A 215 -9.48 14.44 19.73
CA GLY A 215 -9.93 15.55 20.55
C GLY A 215 -9.35 15.51 21.96
N ARG A 216 -10.13 16.02 22.90
CA ARG A 216 -9.75 16.13 24.31
C ARG A 216 -9.55 14.77 24.96
N ASN A 217 -8.49 14.63 25.75
CA ASN A 217 -8.15 13.39 26.44
C ASN A 217 -7.72 13.57 27.91
N LYS A 218 -8.03 14.72 28.52
CA LYS A 218 -7.60 15.06 29.88
C LYS A 218 -7.88 14.00 30.96
N PHE A 219 -8.91 13.16 30.78
CA PHE A 219 -9.27 12.09 31.72
C PHE A 219 -9.08 10.70 31.11
N GLY A 220 -8.40 10.60 29.97
CA GLY A 220 -8.22 9.34 29.26
C GLY A 220 -9.44 8.89 28.45
N GLN A 221 -10.37 9.79 28.10
CA GLN A 221 -11.60 9.46 27.36
C GLN A 221 -11.37 8.93 25.94
N LEU A 222 -10.14 9.04 25.42
CA LEU A 222 -9.72 8.40 24.17
C LEU A 222 -9.26 6.95 24.35
N GLY A 223 -8.93 6.53 25.59
CA GLY A 223 -8.51 5.17 25.91
C GLY A 223 -7.09 4.81 25.46
N LEU A 224 -6.26 5.80 25.12
CA LEU A 224 -4.97 5.62 24.45
C LEU A 224 -3.79 5.35 25.42
N ASN A 225 -4.07 4.97 26.68
CA ASN A 225 -3.06 4.78 27.72
C ASN A 225 -2.27 6.06 28.07
N ASP A 226 -2.87 7.23 27.86
CA ASP A 226 -2.36 8.54 28.29
C ASP A 226 -3.50 9.56 28.38
N GLU A 227 -3.17 10.78 28.79
CA GLU A 227 -4.11 11.89 28.97
C GLU A 227 -3.87 13.05 27.98
N ASN A 228 -3.07 12.81 26.93
CA ASN A 228 -2.70 13.84 25.98
C ASN A 228 -3.80 14.00 24.91
N ASP A 229 -4.17 15.23 24.57
CA ASP A 229 -5.12 15.52 23.50
C ASP A 229 -4.59 15.01 22.14
N ARG A 230 -5.50 14.76 21.20
CA ARG A 230 -5.16 14.31 19.84
C ARG A 230 -5.82 15.19 18.80
N TYR A 231 -5.00 15.77 17.92
CA TYR A 231 -5.46 16.66 16.86
C TYR A 231 -5.76 15.95 15.53
N VAL A 232 -5.50 14.66 15.47
CA VAL A 232 -5.80 13.78 14.35
C VAL A 232 -6.33 12.44 14.89
N PRO A 233 -7.15 11.70 14.12
CA PRO A 233 -7.64 10.39 14.49
C PRO A 233 -6.52 9.43 14.89
N ASN A 234 -6.66 8.77 16.05
CA ASN A 234 -5.71 7.79 16.55
C ASN A 234 -6.39 6.45 16.83
N LEU A 235 -5.78 5.37 16.35
CA LEU A 235 -6.29 4.01 16.55
C LEU A 235 -6.21 3.59 18.02
N LEU A 236 -7.36 3.21 18.58
CA LEU A 236 -7.48 2.60 19.90
C LEU A 236 -7.15 1.10 19.84
N LYS A 237 -5.85 0.79 19.92
CA LYS A 237 -5.32 -0.58 19.73
C LYS A 237 -5.86 -1.59 20.76
N SER A 238 -6.16 -1.14 21.98
CA SER A 238 -6.61 -1.99 23.10
C SER A 238 -7.96 -2.68 22.86
N LEU A 239 -8.83 -2.12 22.02
CA LEU A 239 -10.14 -2.70 21.69
C LEU A 239 -10.20 -3.42 20.34
N ARG A 240 -9.13 -3.40 19.54
CA ARG A 240 -9.16 -3.91 18.15
C ARG A 240 -9.62 -5.37 18.05
N SER A 241 -9.28 -6.20 19.03
CA SER A 241 -9.65 -7.63 19.05
C SER A 241 -10.92 -7.93 19.86
N GLN A 242 -11.68 -6.92 20.30
CA GLN A 242 -12.84 -7.09 21.19
C GLN A 242 -14.18 -7.15 20.46
N LYS A 243 -14.17 -7.18 19.11
CA LYS A 243 -15.37 -7.21 18.26
C LYS A 243 -16.38 -6.11 18.63
N ILE A 244 -15.91 -4.86 18.68
CA ILE A 244 -16.78 -3.72 18.97
C ILE A 244 -17.77 -3.52 17.81
N ILE A 245 -19.02 -3.27 18.13
CA ILE A 245 -20.10 -3.06 17.14
C ILE A 245 -20.89 -1.78 17.38
N HIS A 246 -20.76 -1.16 18.56
CA HIS A 246 -21.39 0.12 18.85
C HIS A 246 -20.55 0.95 19.84
N ILE A 247 -20.56 2.27 19.66
CA ILE A 247 -19.87 3.24 20.52
C ILE A 247 -20.77 4.44 20.83
N CYS A 248 -20.71 4.95 22.06
CA CYS A 248 -21.35 6.20 22.46
C CYS A 248 -20.48 6.97 23.46
N CYS A 249 -20.67 8.29 23.53
CA CYS A 249 -19.84 9.18 24.34
C CYS A 249 -20.70 10.02 25.28
N GLY A 250 -20.20 10.25 26.48
CA GLY A 250 -20.68 11.32 27.36
C GLY A 250 -19.82 12.57 27.22
N GLU A 251 -19.85 13.44 28.23
CA GLU A 251 -19.05 14.68 28.21
C GLU A 251 -17.56 14.40 28.13
N ASP A 252 -17.07 13.59 29.07
CA ASP A 252 -15.66 13.28 29.27
C ASP A 252 -15.42 11.77 29.44
N HIS A 253 -16.34 10.92 28.97
CA HIS A 253 -16.19 9.46 29.01
C HIS A 253 -16.76 8.80 27.76
N THR A 254 -16.36 7.54 27.54
CA THR A 254 -16.73 6.76 26.36
C THR A 254 -17.18 5.37 26.79
N ALA A 255 -18.19 4.83 26.12
CA ALA A 255 -18.65 3.46 26.28
C ALA A 255 -18.67 2.73 24.93
N ALA A 256 -18.28 1.47 24.93
CA ALA A 256 -18.24 0.60 23.75
C ALA A 256 -18.94 -0.74 24.04
N LEU A 257 -19.71 -1.22 23.07
CA LEU A 257 -20.47 -2.47 23.13
C LEU A 257 -19.86 -3.50 22.16
N THR A 258 -19.58 -4.70 22.67
CA THR A 258 -19.13 -5.82 21.84
C THR A 258 -20.30 -6.55 21.19
N LYS A 259 -20.02 -7.29 20.10
CA LYS A 259 -20.99 -8.19 19.46
C LYS A 259 -21.60 -9.22 20.43
N GLU A 260 -20.84 -9.65 21.43
CA GLU A 260 -21.28 -10.59 22.47
C GLU A 260 -22.07 -9.92 23.63
N GLY A 261 -22.30 -8.61 23.55
CA GLY A 261 -23.04 -7.85 24.57
C GLY A 261 -22.21 -7.47 25.80
N GLY A 262 -20.89 -7.46 25.68
CA GLY A 262 -19.98 -6.92 26.71
C GLY A 262 -19.85 -5.41 26.61
N VAL A 263 -19.73 -4.73 27.75
CA VAL A 263 -19.60 -3.26 27.82
C VAL A 263 -18.21 -2.88 28.34
N PHE A 264 -17.53 -1.99 27.61
CA PHE A 264 -16.30 -1.33 28.03
C PHE A 264 -16.55 0.15 28.26
N THR A 265 -15.93 0.72 29.28
CA THR A 265 -16.00 2.14 29.62
C THR A 265 -14.62 2.68 29.96
N PHE A 266 -14.37 3.95 29.63
CA PHE A 266 -13.11 4.66 29.91
C PHE A 266 -13.31 6.18 29.87
N GLY A 267 -12.35 6.92 30.44
CA GLY A 267 -12.39 8.36 30.62
C GLY A 267 -12.70 8.79 32.04
N ALA A 268 -13.51 9.84 32.19
CA ALA A 268 -13.84 10.41 33.49
C ALA A 268 -14.70 9.45 34.33
N GLY A 269 -14.30 9.19 35.59
CA GLY A 269 -15.06 8.34 36.52
C GLY A 269 -15.55 9.04 37.79
N GLY A 270 -15.35 10.35 37.92
CA GLY A 270 -15.58 11.08 39.18
C GLY A 270 -16.98 10.93 39.82
N TYR A 271 -18.01 10.61 39.04
CA TYR A 271 -19.37 10.37 39.53
C TYR A 271 -19.79 8.90 39.47
N GLY A 272 -18.90 8.01 39.03
CA GLY A 272 -19.20 6.59 38.84
C GLY A 272 -19.72 6.23 37.46
N GLN A 273 -19.64 7.14 36.47
CA GLN A 273 -20.20 6.96 35.13
C GLN A 273 -19.56 5.84 34.30
N LEU A 274 -18.46 5.27 34.79
CA LEU A 274 -17.79 4.09 34.22
C LEU A 274 -18.30 2.77 34.83
N GLY A 275 -19.01 2.81 35.96
CA GLY A 275 -19.67 1.61 36.49
C GLY A 275 -18.73 0.57 37.13
N HIS A 276 -17.46 0.90 37.39
CA HIS A 276 -16.46 -0.03 37.93
C HIS A 276 -16.42 -0.10 39.46
N ASN A 277 -17.51 0.27 40.13
CA ASN A 277 -17.60 0.40 41.59
C ASN A 277 -16.49 1.31 42.18
N SER A 278 -16.08 2.31 41.40
CA SER A 278 -15.01 3.25 41.73
C SER A 278 -15.35 4.65 41.19
N THR A 279 -14.64 5.67 41.67
CA THR A 279 -14.68 7.04 41.15
C THR A 279 -13.40 7.45 40.41
N SER A 280 -12.49 6.51 40.19
CA SER A 280 -11.24 6.74 39.45
C SER A 280 -11.49 6.97 37.96
N HIS A 281 -10.66 7.81 37.35
CA HIS A 281 -10.54 7.89 35.89
C HIS A 281 -9.91 6.61 35.34
N GLU A 282 -10.29 6.22 34.12
CA GLU A 282 -9.75 5.04 33.45
C GLU A 282 -9.17 5.45 32.10
N ILE A 283 -7.85 5.53 32.01
CA ILE A 283 -7.14 5.91 30.77
C ILE A 283 -7.08 4.79 29.72
N ASN A 284 -7.52 3.59 30.11
CA ASN A 284 -7.63 2.43 29.25
C ASN A 284 -9.06 1.89 29.30
N PRO A 285 -9.58 1.34 28.18
CA PRO A 285 -10.86 0.65 28.17
C PRO A 285 -10.92 -0.47 29.19
N ARG A 286 -11.88 -0.39 30.12
CA ARG A 286 -12.10 -1.40 31.16
C ARG A 286 -13.49 -2.00 31.00
N LYS A 287 -13.59 -3.32 31.12
CA LYS A 287 -14.87 -4.03 31.05
C LYS A 287 -15.69 -3.79 32.32
N VAL A 288 -16.99 -3.52 32.18
CA VAL A 288 -17.92 -3.39 33.31
C VAL A 288 -18.30 -4.78 33.83
N PHE A 289 -17.65 -5.22 34.90
CA PHE A 289 -17.79 -6.59 35.42
C PHE A 289 -19.19 -6.89 35.97
N GLU A 290 -19.87 -5.90 36.51
CA GLU A 290 -21.20 -6.03 37.09
C GLU A 290 -22.29 -6.32 36.04
N LEU A 291 -22.00 -6.09 34.75
CA LEU A 291 -22.85 -6.51 33.63
C LEU A 291 -22.42 -7.85 33.02
N MET A 292 -21.37 -8.48 33.53
CA MET A 292 -20.88 -9.77 33.03
C MET A 292 -21.91 -10.87 33.30
N GLY A 293 -22.06 -11.79 32.33
CA GLY A 293 -23.08 -12.84 32.35
C GLY A 293 -24.45 -12.37 31.84
N SER A 294 -24.65 -11.06 31.65
CA SER A 294 -25.78 -10.51 30.90
C SER A 294 -25.38 -10.19 29.46
N ILE A 295 -26.34 -10.28 28.55
CA ILE A 295 -26.18 -9.84 27.16
C ILE A 295 -26.79 -8.43 27.06
N VAL A 296 -25.93 -7.41 27.02
CA VAL A 296 -26.35 -6.02 26.79
C VAL A 296 -26.60 -5.82 25.30
N THR A 297 -27.73 -5.19 24.94
CA THR A 297 -28.05 -4.89 23.52
C THR A 297 -28.09 -3.42 23.20
N GLN A 298 -28.18 -2.55 24.21
CA GLN A 298 -28.18 -1.10 24.02
C GLN A 298 -27.37 -0.43 25.13
N ILE A 299 -26.61 0.59 24.74
CA ILE A 299 -25.92 1.50 25.65
C ILE A 299 -26.24 2.94 25.24
N ALA A 300 -26.33 3.84 26.22
CA ALA A 300 -26.53 5.27 25.98
C ALA A 300 -25.82 6.09 27.07
N CYS A 301 -24.92 6.97 26.65
CA CYS A 301 -24.26 7.91 27.54
C CYS A 301 -25.02 9.23 27.60
N GLY A 302 -25.19 9.75 28.81
CA GLY A 302 -25.50 11.15 29.00
C GLY A 302 -24.27 11.95 29.36
N ARG A 303 -24.45 13.14 29.96
CA ARG A 303 -23.32 14.02 30.31
C ARG A 303 -22.32 13.33 31.23
N GLN A 304 -22.81 12.84 32.36
CA GLN A 304 -22.01 12.22 33.42
C GLN A 304 -22.67 10.94 33.95
N HIS A 305 -23.45 10.25 33.11
CA HIS A 305 -24.05 8.96 33.41
C HIS A 305 -24.06 8.06 32.18
N THR A 306 -24.22 6.76 32.42
CA THR A 306 -24.30 5.72 31.40
C THR A 306 -25.49 4.83 31.72
N SER A 307 -26.24 4.46 30.68
CA SER A 307 -27.35 3.52 30.76
C SER A 307 -27.09 2.31 29.86
N ALA A 308 -27.52 1.13 30.29
CA ALA A 308 -27.39 -0.13 29.55
C ALA A 308 -28.68 -0.96 29.67
N PHE A 309 -29.10 -1.60 28.58
CA PHE A 309 -30.31 -2.43 28.55
C PHE A 309 -29.99 -3.91 28.37
N VAL A 310 -30.62 -4.77 29.17
CA VAL A 310 -30.48 -6.23 29.15
C VAL A 310 -31.84 -6.89 28.86
N PRO A 311 -32.10 -7.33 27.61
CA PRO A 311 -33.41 -7.84 27.21
C PRO A 311 -33.91 -9.05 28.01
N SER A 312 -33.01 -9.98 28.36
CA SER A 312 -33.36 -11.21 29.08
C SER A 312 -33.98 -10.96 30.45
N SER A 313 -33.65 -9.83 31.07
CA SER A 313 -34.22 -9.40 32.35
C SER A 313 -35.28 -8.31 32.19
N GLY A 314 -35.39 -7.70 31.01
CA GLY A 314 -36.17 -6.48 30.77
C GLY A 314 -35.60 -5.23 31.45
N ARG A 315 -34.49 -5.32 32.17
CA ARG A 315 -34.00 -4.24 33.03
C ARG A 315 -33.14 -3.25 32.26
N ILE A 316 -33.32 -1.97 32.61
CA ILE A 316 -32.40 -0.89 32.30
C ILE A 316 -31.52 -0.70 33.55
N TYR A 317 -30.22 -0.65 33.34
CA TYR A 317 -29.22 -0.30 34.35
C TYR A 317 -28.69 1.10 34.06
N SER A 318 -28.52 1.91 35.10
CA SER A 318 -27.96 3.26 35.03
C SER A 318 -26.91 3.47 36.12
N PHE A 319 -25.87 4.24 35.81
CA PHE A 319 -24.78 4.54 36.73
C PHE A 319 -24.09 5.87 36.38
N GLY A 320 -23.47 6.52 37.36
CA GLY A 320 -22.89 7.87 37.25
C GLY A 320 -23.58 8.90 38.15
N LEU A 321 -23.62 10.14 37.67
CA LEU A 321 -24.23 11.28 38.35
C LEU A 321 -25.74 11.04 38.53
N GLY A 322 -26.24 11.20 39.75
CA GLY A 322 -27.67 11.06 40.10
C GLY A 322 -28.34 12.34 40.57
N GLY A 323 -27.60 13.43 40.74
CA GLY A 323 -28.08 14.65 41.41
C GLY A 323 -29.34 15.27 40.81
N ASN A 324 -29.58 15.06 39.51
CA ASN A 324 -30.75 15.57 38.78
C ASN A 324 -31.75 14.46 38.44
N GLY A 325 -31.68 13.30 39.10
CA GLY A 325 -32.59 12.17 38.88
C GLY A 325 -32.36 11.41 37.59
N GLN A 326 -31.32 11.71 36.80
CA GLN A 326 -31.07 11.15 35.46
C GLN A 326 -30.87 9.61 35.45
N LEU A 327 -30.58 9.03 36.61
CA LEU A 327 -30.47 7.59 36.80
C LEU A 327 -31.84 6.89 36.94
N GLY A 328 -32.92 7.60 37.28
CA GLY A 328 -34.25 7.02 37.38
C GLY A 328 -34.42 6.00 38.52
N THR A 329 -33.63 6.14 39.59
CA THR A 329 -33.58 5.15 40.70
C THR A 329 -34.47 5.50 41.89
N GLY A 330 -35.23 6.60 41.82
CA GLY A 330 -35.99 7.15 42.94
C GLY A 330 -35.12 7.90 43.97
N SER A 331 -33.87 8.19 43.64
CA SER A 331 -32.92 8.91 44.50
C SER A 331 -32.04 9.84 43.68
N THR A 332 -31.51 10.88 44.33
CA THR A 332 -30.49 11.80 43.79
C THR A 332 -29.05 11.33 44.00
N SER A 333 -28.87 10.13 44.55
CA SER A 333 -27.54 9.58 44.85
C SER A 333 -26.81 9.11 43.59
N ASN A 334 -25.52 9.42 43.50
CA ASN A 334 -24.65 8.87 42.46
C ASN A 334 -24.53 7.35 42.60
N ARG A 335 -24.34 6.64 41.49
CA ARG A 335 -24.16 5.19 41.46
C ARG A 335 -22.83 4.86 40.81
N LYS A 336 -21.94 4.20 41.57
CA LYS A 336 -20.60 3.81 41.11
C LYS A 336 -20.58 2.51 40.30
N SER A 337 -21.67 1.76 40.35
CA SER A 337 -21.87 0.50 39.65
C SER A 337 -23.28 0.46 39.04
N PRO A 338 -23.49 -0.34 37.99
CA PRO A 338 -24.80 -0.51 37.35
C PRO A 338 -25.92 -0.76 38.35
N PHE A 339 -26.92 0.14 38.37
CA PHE A 339 -28.06 0.05 39.27
C PHE A 339 -29.36 0.06 38.47
N THR A 340 -30.35 -0.73 38.88
CA THR A 340 -31.60 -0.86 38.11
C THR A 340 -32.43 0.42 38.16
N VAL A 341 -32.84 0.89 36.98
CA VAL A 341 -33.81 1.98 36.82
C VAL A 341 -35.17 1.50 37.35
N LYS A 342 -35.80 2.28 38.22
CA LYS A 342 -37.09 1.90 38.82
C LYS A 342 -38.19 1.86 37.76
N GLY A 343 -39.06 0.87 37.84
CA GLY A 343 -40.17 0.70 36.92
C GLY A 343 -40.60 -0.75 36.79
N ASN A 344 -41.84 -0.97 36.34
CA ASN A 344 -42.43 -2.28 36.11
C ASN A 344 -41.98 -2.85 34.76
N TRP A 345 -40.67 -3.05 34.61
CA TRP A 345 -40.07 -3.56 33.39
C TRP A 345 -40.28 -5.06 33.23
N ILE A 346 -40.72 -5.49 32.05
CA ILE A 346 -40.89 -6.91 31.72
C ILE A 346 -39.89 -7.34 30.65
N PRO A 347 -39.35 -8.58 30.73
CA PRO A 347 -38.49 -9.12 29.67
C PRO A 347 -39.30 -9.38 28.40
N TYR A 348 -38.63 -9.32 27.25
CA TYR A 348 -39.21 -9.77 26.00
C TYR A 348 -39.15 -11.31 25.93
N SER A 349 -40.29 -11.98 26.18
CA SER A 349 -40.41 -13.45 26.16
C SER A 349 -41.37 -13.98 25.08
N GLY A 350 -42.04 -13.09 24.33
CA GLY A 350 -43.05 -13.47 23.33
C GLY A 350 -44.39 -13.97 23.90
N GLN A 351 -44.55 -14.04 25.22
CA GLN A 351 -45.79 -14.41 25.90
C GLN A 351 -46.27 -13.27 26.80
N CYS A 352 -47.54 -12.91 26.70
CA CYS A 352 -48.14 -11.85 27.51
C CYS A 352 -48.29 -12.33 28.97
N PRO A 353 -47.84 -11.58 29.99
CA PRO A 353 -48.12 -11.93 31.38
C PRO A 353 -49.64 -12.02 31.62
N PRO A 354 -50.13 -12.98 32.41
CA PRO A 354 -51.55 -13.04 32.77
C PRO A 354 -51.96 -11.75 33.49
N SER A 355 -53.05 -11.15 33.03
CA SER A 355 -53.60 -9.90 33.55
C SER A 355 -53.82 -10.01 35.05
N THR A 356 -53.06 -9.24 35.83
CA THR A 356 -53.37 -8.97 37.23
C THR A 356 -53.59 -7.46 37.38
N ASP A 357 -54.60 -7.11 38.15
CA ASP A 357 -55.20 -5.77 38.20
C ASP A 357 -54.21 -4.62 38.49
N SER A 358 -54.52 -3.46 37.87
CA SER A 358 -54.10 -2.09 38.22
C SER A 358 -52.66 -1.59 37.98
N GLU A 359 -51.67 -2.44 37.68
CA GLU A 359 -50.29 -1.96 37.42
C GLU A 359 -49.91 -1.93 35.92
N GLU A 360 -49.44 -0.77 35.42
CA GLU A 360 -48.90 -0.64 34.05
C GLU A 360 -47.50 -1.28 33.97
N TYR A 361 -47.30 -2.22 33.03
CA TYR A 361 -46.02 -2.87 32.74
C TYR A 361 -45.43 -2.37 31.41
N TYR A 362 -44.09 -2.37 31.31
CA TYR A 362 -43.37 -1.79 30.18
C TYR A 362 -42.35 -2.76 29.58
N CYS A 363 -42.47 -3.03 28.27
CA CYS A 363 -41.41 -3.68 27.49
C CYS A 363 -40.56 -2.62 26.81
N VAL A 364 -39.27 -2.53 27.13
CA VAL A 364 -38.36 -1.55 26.53
C VAL A 364 -38.20 -1.83 25.04
N LYS A 365 -38.31 -0.78 24.21
CA LYS A 365 -37.91 -0.78 22.80
C LYS A 365 -36.51 -0.20 22.65
N ARG A 366 -36.31 1.01 23.17
CA ARG A 366 -35.07 1.78 22.99
C ARG A 366 -34.81 2.74 24.15
N ILE A 367 -33.56 2.84 24.58
CA ILE A 367 -33.10 3.80 25.60
C ILE A 367 -32.38 5.01 24.96
N PHE A 368 -32.51 6.18 25.60
CA PHE A 368 -31.79 7.39 25.22
C PHE A 368 -31.31 8.14 26.46
N SER A 369 -30.14 8.74 26.37
CA SER A 369 -29.53 9.57 27.41
C SER A 369 -28.95 10.83 26.73
N GLY A 370 -29.07 11.99 27.37
CA GLY A 370 -28.40 13.23 26.94
C GLY A 370 -27.78 13.96 28.09
N GLY A 371 -27.90 15.29 28.16
CA GLY A 371 -27.38 16.11 29.26
C GLY A 371 -27.60 15.50 30.66
N ASP A 372 -28.69 15.85 31.31
CA ASP A 372 -29.10 15.24 32.57
C ASP A 372 -30.52 14.66 32.48
N GLN A 373 -30.92 14.26 31.27
CA GLN A 373 -32.20 13.65 30.95
C GLN A 373 -32.03 12.28 30.31
N SER A 374 -33.00 11.41 30.57
CA SER A 374 -33.02 10.03 30.09
C SER A 374 -34.44 9.66 29.66
N PHE A 375 -34.53 8.81 28.63
CA PHE A 375 -35.79 8.36 28.06
C PHE A 375 -35.78 6.86 27.79
N SER A 376 -36.97 6.26 27.86
CA SER A 376 -37.23 4.90 27.39
C SER A 376 -38.47 4.91 26.51
N HIS A 377 -38.30 4.52 25.25
CA HIS A 377 -39.42 4.13 24.40
C HIS A 377 -39.80 2.70 24.76
N TYR A 378 -41.09 2.45 24.98
CA TYR A 378 -41.61 1.17 25.40
C TYR A 378 -42.84 0.77 24.57
N PHE A 379 -43.16 -0.52 24.59
CA PHE A 379 -44.44 -1.07 24.14
C PHE A 379 -45.22 -1.62 25.33
N ASN A 380 -46.55 -1.58 25.23
CA ASN A 380 -47.42 -2.29 26.15
C ASN A 380 -47.31 -3.81 25.90
N PRO A 381 -47.54 -4.66 26.92
CA PRO A 381 -47.50 -6.11 26.78
C PRO A 381 -48.37 -6.65 25.64
N GLN A 382 -49.51 -6.01 25.38
CA GLN A 382 -50.47 -6.40 24.33
C GLN A 382 -49.95 -6.17 22.90
N ASN A 383 -48.96 -5.30 22.70
CA ASN A 383 -48.39 -4.92 21.41
C ASN A 383 -46.84 -5.04 21.42
N MET A 384 -46.31 -6.08 22.07
CA MET A 384 -44.86 -6.29 22.17
C MET A 384 -44.22 -6.48 20.79
N MET A 385 -43.19 -5.69 20.52
CA MET A 385 -42.26 -5.89 19.42
C MET A 385 -40.87 -6.17 19.99
N PRO A 386 -39.98 -6.84 19.24
CA PRO A 386 -38.60 -7.02 19.66
C PRO A 386 -37.95 -5.67 20.01
N PRO A 387 -37.18 -5.59 21.13
CA PRO A 387 -36.37 -4.43 21.42
C PRO A 387 -35.31 -4.21 20.34
N ASP A 388 -34.89 -2.96 20.15
CA ASP A 388 -33.76 -2.66 19.29
C ASP A 388 -32.50 -3.37 19.82
N ASP A 389 -31.66 -3.88 18.92
CA ASP A 389 -30.37 -4.48 19.26
C ASP A 389 -29.26 -3.78 18.48
N PHE A 390 -28.45 -2.98 19.18
CA PHE A 390 -27.37 -2.20 18.55
C PHE A 390 -26.20 -3.09 18.10
N ARG A 391 -26.27 -4.40 18.36
CA ARG A 391 -25.34 -5.40 17.84
C ARG A 391 -25.76 -5.92 16.48
N CYS A 392 -26.94 -5.54 15.99
CA CYS A 392 -27.40 -5.83 14.65
C CYS A 392 -27.25 -4.57 13.77
N PRO A 393 -26.52 -4.62 12.65
CA PRO A 393 -26.38 -3.47 11.76
C PRO A 393 -27.73 -3.02 11.19
N ASP A 394 -27.99 -1.72 11.23
CA ASP A 394 -29.16 -1.11 10.59
C ASP A 394 -28.90 -0.96 9.09
N SER A 395 -29.65 -1.72 8.27
CA SER A 395 -29.53 -1.71 6.80
C SER A 395 -29.70 -0.32 6.16
N SER A 396 -30.40 0.61 6.82
CA SER A 396 -30.61 1.97 6.32
C SER A 396 -29.42 2.90 6.59
N LYS A 397 -28.52 2.50 7.51
CA LYS A 397 -27.36 3.26 7.98
C LYS A 397 -26.05 2.54 7.65
N GLN A 398 -25.94 2.00 6.44
CA GLN A 398 -24.73 1.33 5.96
C GLN A 398 -24.11 2.10 4.79
N ILE A 399 -22.78 2.04 4.71
CA ILE A 399 -22.05 2.49 3.53
C ILE A 399 -22.47 1.67 2.31
N TRP A 400 -22.29 2.23 1.12
CA TRP A 400 -22.48 1.46 -0.09
C TRP A 400 -21.47 0.31 -0.15
N THR A 401 -21.94 -0.86 -0.57
CA THR A 401 -21.11 -2.05 -0.69
C THR A 401 -21.54 -2.87 -1.90
N VAL A 402 -20.57 -3.50 -2.56
CA VAL A 402 -20.82 -4.53 -3.56
C VAL A 402 -21.21 -5.81 -2.84
N ASN A 403 -22.48 -6.16 -2.91
CA ASN A 403 -23.03 -7.38 -2.32
C ASN A 403 -24.08 -8.00 -3.27
N GLU A 404 -24.57 -9.19 -2.93
CA GLU A 404 -25.57 -9.88 -3.76
C GLU A 404 -26.84 -9.06 -4.00
N VAL A 405 -27.34 -8.33 -3.00
CA VAL A 405 -28.56 -7.51 -3.12
C VAL A 405 -28.34 -6.37 -4.09
N PHE A 406 -27.20 -5.68 -3.99
CA PHE A 406 -26.80 -4.62 -4.90
C PHE A 406 -26.71 -5.15 -6.34
N ILE A 407 -26.00 -6.25 -6.57
CA ILE A 407 -25.86 -6.83 -7.92
C ILE A 407 -27.20 -7.28 -8.50
N GLN A 408 -28.04 -7.96 -7.71
CA GLN A 408 -29.35 -8.39 -8.19
C GLN A 408 -30.22 -7.19 -8.60
N LYS A 409 -30.19 -6.10 -7.81
CA LYS A 409 -30.87 -4.85 -8.17
C LYS A 409 -30.37 -4.32 -9.52
N LEU A 410 -29.06 -4.32 -9.75
CA LEU A 410 -28.48 -3.87 -11.02
C LEU A 410 -28.87 -4.76 -12.21
N LEU A 411 -28.85 -6.09 -12.04
CA LEU A 411 -29.15 -7.04 -13.11
C LEU A 411 -30.65 -7.09 -13.47
N THR A 412 -31.54 -6.62 -12.60
CA THR A 412 -32.97 -6.47 -12.92
C THR A 412 -33.29 -5.24 -13.78
N CYS A 413 -32.30 -4.40 -14.09
CA CYS A 413 -32.52 -3.19 -14.87
C CYS A 413 -32.80 -3.49 -16.35
N PRO A 414 -33.67 -2.72 -17.01
CA PRO A 414 -33.88 -2.85 -18.45
C PRO A 414 -32.57 -2.63 -19.21
N THR A 415 -32.36 -3.36 -20.31
CA THR A 415 -31.17 -3.27 -21.19
C THR A 415 -30.99 -1.89 -21.89
N GLY A 416 -31.87 -0.94 -21.60
CA GLY A 416 -31.85 0.45 -22.05
C GLY A 416 -30.92 1.36 -21.24
N ARG A 417 -31.27 2.64 -21.12
CA ARG A 417 -30.45 3.64 -20.40
C ARG A 417 -30.51 3.33 -18.90
N LEU A 418 -29.35 3.31 -18.24
CA LEU A 418 -29.27 3.18 -16.78
C LEU A 418 -30.08 4.31 -16.13
N PRO A 419 -31.02 3.99 -15.22
CA PRO A 419 -31.67 4.99 -14.38
C PRO A 419 -30.63 5.83 -13.62
N VAL A 420 -30.93 7.11 -13.43
CA VAL A 420 -29.98 8.05 -12.79
C VAL A 420 -29.65 7.59 -11.37
N GLU A 421 -30.65 7.12 -10.62
CA GLU A 421 -30.49 6.65 -9.25
C GLU A 421 -29.53 5.46 -9.16
N ILE A 422 -29.51 4.62 -10.20
CA ILE A 422 -28.66 3.44 -10.26
C ILE A 422 -27.24 3.81 -10.70
N ALA A 423 -27.11 4.73 -11.66
CA ALA A 423 -25.82 5.29 -12.04
C ALA A 423 -25.15 5.99 -10.84
N ASP A 424 -25.90 6.79 -10.07
CA ASP A 424 -25.41 7.47 -8.87
C ASP A 424 -24.99 6.48 -7.78
N GLU A 425 -25.71 5.35 -7.62
CA GLU A 425 -25.33 4.30 -6.66
C GLU A 425 -24.08 3.54 -7.08
N ILE A 426 -23.91 3.27 -8.38
CA ILE A 426 -22.67 2.71 -8.95
C ILE A 426 -21.51 3.70 -8.71
N ASP A 427 -21.66 4.97 -9.09
CA ASP A 427 -20.62 5.98 -8.92
C ASP A 427 -20.28 6.18 -7.43
N GLY A 428 -21.29 6.21 -6.56
CA GLY A 428 -21.10 6.28 -5.11
C GLY A 428 -20.30 5.10 -4.55
N THR A 429 -20.59 3.88 -5.00
CA THR A 429 -19.90 2.66 -4.56
C THR A 429 -18.47 2.59 -5.09
N PHE A 430 -18.27 2.86 -6.38
CA PHE A 430 -17.01 2.64 -7.08
C PHE A 430 -16.09 3.86 -7.10
N SER A 431 -16.50 5.00 -6.54
CA SER A 431 -15.64 6.16 -6.31
C SER A 431 -14.95 6.14 -4.94
N SER A 432 -15.34 5.22 -4.04
CA SER A 432 -14.87 5.18 -2.66
C SER A 432 -14.09 3.91 -2.35
N ALA A 433 -12.84 4.10 -1.92
CA ALA A 433 -12.00 3.03 -1.39
C ALA A 433 -12.61 2.40 -0.13
N GLY A 434 -13.25 3.19 0.73
CA GLY A 434 -13.91 2.70 1.95
C GLY A 434 -15.08 1.76 1.63
N CYS A 435 -15.87 2.08 0.60
CA CYS A 435 -16.97 1.23 0.14
C CYS A 435 -16.46 -0.14 -0.36
N LEU A 436 -15.45 -0.15 -1.24
CA LEU A 436 -14.86 -1.40 -1.73
C LEU A 436 -14.15 -2.19 -0.61
N ASN A 437 -13.47 -1.52 0.32
CA ASN A 437 -12.85 -2.14 1.49
C ASN A 437 -13.86 -2.74 2.47
N GLY A 438 -15.11 -2.27 2.46
CA GLY A 438 -16.22 -2.80 3.25
C GLY A 438 -17.09 -3.84 2.52
N SER A 439 -16.86 -4.07 1.22
CA SER A 439 -17.75 -4.90 0.39
C SER A 439 -17.53 -6.40 0.57
N PHE A 440 -16.28 -6.83 0.73
CA PHE A 440 -15.88 -8.24 0.68
C PHE A 440 -15.34 -8.73 2.02
N LEU A 441 -15.96 -8.32 3.12
CA LEU A 441 -15.51 -8.71 4.46
C LEU A 441 -15.81 -10.20 4.72
N ALA A 442 -14.87 -10.91 5.35
CA ALA A 442 -15.04 -12.29 5.77
C ALA A 442 -15.97 -12.39 7.00
N VAL A 443 -17.28 -12.26 6.77
CA VAL A 443 -18.32 -12.16 7.81
C VAL A 443 -18.80 -13.50 8.37
N SER A 444 -18.69 -14.60 7.62
CA SER A 444 -19.24 -15.92 8.01
C SER A 444 -18.71 -16.43 9.36
N ASN A 445 -17.43 -16.19 9.65
CA ASN A 445 -16.76 -16.59 10.89
C ASN A 445 -16.26 -15.39 11.72
N ASP A 446 -16.76 -14.17 11.47
CA ASP A 446 -16.26 -12.93 12.07
C ASP A 446 -14.75 -12.68 11.85
N ASP A 447 -14.17 -13.31 10.83
CA ASP A 447 -12.74 -13.21 10.57
C ASP A 447 -12.34 -11.77 10.22
N HIS A 448 -13.25 -10.96 9.67
CA HIS A 448 -13.00 -9.53 9.43
C HIS A 448 -12.64 -8.73 10.70
N TYR A 449 -13.02 -9.17 11.92
CA TYR A 449 -12.59 -8.53 13.18
C TYR A 449 -11.13 -8.83 13.54
N ARG A 450 -10.48 -9.79 12.86
CA ARG A 450 -9.08 -10.19 13.09
C ARG A 450 -8.10 -9.39 12.22
N THR A 451 -8.58 -8.38 11.50
CA THR A 451 -7.75 -7.61 10.56
C THR A 451 -6.55 -6.96 11.23
N SER A 452 -5.38 -7.28 10.68
CA SER A 452 -4.06 -6.90 11.19
C SER A 452 -3.02 -6.93 10.07
N ALA A 453 -1.78 -6.55 10.37
CA ALA A 453 -0.65 -6.62 9.43
C ALA A 453 -0.37 -8.04 8.87
N ARG A 454 -0.98 -9.08 9.44
CA ARG A 454 -0.83 -10.49 9.01
C ARG A 454 -2.10 -11.07 8.38
N PHE A 455 -3.25 -10.44 8.57
CA PHE A 455 -4.53 -10.98 8.14
C PHE A 455 -5.43 -9.87 7.61
N SER A 456 -5.89 -9.97 6.36
CA SER A 456 -6.67 -8.93 5.70
C SER A 456 -8.12 -8.84 6.20
N GLY A 457 -8.71 -9.98 6.59
CA GLY A 457 -10.12 -10.08 6.97
C GLY A 457 -11.09 -9.97 5.79
N VAL A 458 -10.60 -10.27 4.58
CA VAL A 458 -11.34 -10.19 3.32
C VAL A 458 -11.64 -11.60 2.80
N ASP A 459 -12.83 -11.80 2.27
CA ASP A 459 -13.20 -12.98 1.49
C ASP A 459 -12.87 -12.75 0.00
N MET A 460 -11.73 -13.29 -0.43
CA MET A 460 -11.25 -13.15 -1.81
C MET A 460 -12.15 -13.89 -2.81
N ASN A 461 -12.81 -14.98 -2.39
CA ASN A 461 -13.73 -15.71 -3.26
C ASN A 461 -15.01 -14.90 -3.49
N ALA A 462 -15.54 -14.26 -2.45
CA ALA A 462 -16.66 -13.34 -2.58
C ALA A 462 -16.31 -12.16 -3.51
N ALA A 463 -15.12 -11.56 -3.35
CA ALA A 463 -14.65 -10.49 -4.24
C ALA A 463 -14.66 -10.93 -5.71
N ARG A 464 -14.02 -12.06 -6.02
CA ARG A 464 -13.97 -12.62 -7.38
C ARG A 464 -15.36 -12.89 -7.95
N LEU A 465 -16.19 -13.64 -7.22
CA LEU A 465 -17.52 -14.04 -7.69
C LEU A 465 -18.43 -12.83 -7.95
N LEU A 466 -18.46 -11.88 -7.03
CA LEU A 466 -19.31 -10.69 -7.14
C LEU A 466 -18.82 -9.75 -8.25
N PHE A 467 -17.51 -9.53 -8.39
CA PHE A 467 -17.00 -8.73 -9.52
C PHE A 467 -17.29 -9.39 -10.87
N HIS A 468 -17.11 -10.70 -10.99
CA HIS A 468 -17.45 -11.41 -12.23
C HIS A 468 -18.94 -11.34 -12.57
N LYS A 469 -19.81 -11.45 -11.54
CA LYS A 469 -21.25 -11.32 -11.74
C LYS A 469 -21.67 -9.91 -12.13
N LEU A 470 -21.00 -8.89 -11.58
CA LEU A 470 -21.24 -7.49 -11.89
C LEU A 470 -20.75 -7.12 -13.30
N ILE A 471 -19.55 -7.57 -13.67
CA ILE A 471 -18.93 -7.31 -14.97
C ILE A 471 -19.33 -8.42 -15.94
N SER A 472 -20.63 -8.49 -16.24
CA SER A 472 -21.20 -9.44 -17.19
C SER A 472 -21.25 -8.85 -18.61
N PRO A 473 -20.92 -9.65 -19.65
CA PRO A 473 -21.12 -9.26 -21.04
C PRO A 473 -22.57 -8.87 -21.39
N ASP A 474 -23.56 -9.37 -20.63
CA ASP A 474 -24.97 -9.09 -20.86
C ASP A 474 -25.36 -7.64 -20.52
N HIS A 475 -24.56 -6.95 -19.70
CA HIS A 475 -24.85 -5.61 -19.20
C HIS A 475 -23.66 -4.64 -19.38
N PRO A 476 -23.23 -4.35 -20.62
CA PRO A 476 -22.01 -3.59 -20.89
C PRO A 476 -22.04 -2.15 -20.35
N ARG A 477 -23.24 -1.56 -20.20
CA ARG A 477 -23.39 -0.20 -19.65
C ARG A 477 -23.03 -0.13 -18.17
N ILE A 478 -23.29 -1.18 -17.40
CA ILE A 478 -22.87 -1.26 -15.99
C ILE A 478 -21.34 -1.31 -15.93
N SER A 479 -20.73 -2.18 -16.74
CA SER A 479 -19.26 -2.29 -16.81
C SER A 479 -18.60 -0.97 -17.22
N GLN A 480 -19.17 -0.25 -18.19
CA GLN A 480 -18.70 1.08 -18.60
C GLN A 480 -18.81 2.12 -17.49
N GLN A 481 -19.93 2.15 -16.76
CA GLN A 481 -20.11 3.08 -15.63
C GLN A 481 -19.12 2.78 -14.50
N VAL A 482 -18.96 1.50 -14.14
CA VAL A 482 -17.98 1.06 -13.13
C VAL A 482 -16.57 1.46 -13.55
N ALA A 483 -16.16 1.18 -14.80
CA ALA A 483 -14.84 1.56 -15.31
C ALA A 483 -14.61 3.07 -15.25
N ALA A 484 -15.60 3.88 -15.69
CA ALA A 484 -15.51 5.33 -15.64
C ALA A 484 -15.40 5.87 -14.22
N SER A 485 -16.13 5.28 -13.26
CA SER A 485 -16.03 5.67 -11.85
C SER A 485 -14.67 5.32 -11.25
N LEU A 486 -14.14 4.12 -11.54
CA LEU A 486 -12.83 3.70 -11.08
C LEU A 486 -11.73 4.62 -11.60
N GLU A 487 -11.75 4.91 -12.90
CA GLU A 487 -10.77 5.75 -13.59
C GLU A 487 -10.78 7.20 -13.08
N LYS A 488 -11.96 7.83 -13.01
CA LYS A 488 -12.07 9.26 -12.73
C LYS A 488 -12.05 9.58 -11.24
N ASN A 489 -12.61 8.70 -10.41
CA ASN A 489 -12.96 9.05 -9.04
C ASN A 489 -12.22 8.23 -7.97
N LEU A 490 -11.87 6.96 -8.23
CA LEU A 490 -11.23 6.11 -7.23
C LEU A 490 -9.70 6.12 -7.34
N ILE A 491 -9.16 5.64 -8.46
CA ILE A 491 -7.72 5.40 -8.60
C ILE A 491 -6.89 6.67 -8.38
N PRO A 492 -7.28 7.85 -8.91
CA PRO A 492 -6.55 9.10 -8.66
C PRO A 492 -6.53 9.55 -7.19
N LYS A 493 -7.44 9.03 -6.35
CA LYS A 493 -7.55 9.37 -4.92
C LYS A 493 -6.77 8.42 -4.02
N LEU A 494 -6.16 7.36 -4.55
CA LEU A 494 -5.37 6.41 -3.75
C LEU A 494 -4.11 7.11 -3.20
N THR A 495 -3.96 7.09 -1.87
CA THR A 495 -2.87 7.79 -1.17
C THR A 495 -1.68 6.86 -0.89
N THR A 496 -0.49 7.44 -0.75
CA THR A 496 0.76 6.71 -0.47
C THR A 496 0.91 6.33 1.00
N SER A 497 0.42 7.19 1.89
CA SER A 497 0.32 6.94 3.32
C SER A 497 -1.11 6.56 3.66
N LEU A 498 -1.28 5.45 4.36
CA LEU A 498 -2.58 4.90 4.73
C LEU A 498 -2.74 4.91 6.25
N PRO A 499 -3.91 5.31 6.75
CA PRO A 499 -4.12 5.52 8.18
C PRO A 499 -4.25 4.21 8.98
N ASP A 500 -4.63 3.13 8.32
CA ASP A 500 -4.76 1.81 8.92
C ASP A 500 -4.65 0.70 7.86
N VAL A 501 -4.36 -0.51 8.31
CA VAL A 501 -4.32 -1.69 7.45
C VAL A 501 -5.66 -1.98 6.76
N GLU A 502 -6.80 -1.62 7.35
CA GLU A 502 -8.12 -1.81 6.71
C GLU A 502 -8.24 -1.08 5.35
N ALA A 503 -7.52 0.03 5.17
CA ALA A 503 -7.52 0.77 3.91
C ALA A 503 -6.76 0.05 2.78
N LEU A 504 -5.93 -0.95 3.10
CA LEU A 504 -5.15 -1.72 2.13
C LEU A 504 -5.95 -2.82 1.41
N ARG A 505 -7.16 -3.16 1.86
CA ARG A 505 -7.91 -4.33 1.36
C ARG A 505 -8.19 -4.26 -0.15
N LEU A 506 -8.40 -3.06 -0.69
CA LEU A 506 -8.67 -2.82 -2.11
C LEU A 506 -7.51 -3.27 -2.99
N TYR A 507 -6.28 -3.25 -2.45
CA TYR A 507 -5.10 -3.69 -3.19
C TYR A 507 -5.04 -5.21 -3.36
N LEU A 508 -5.84 -5.95 -2.59
CA LEU A 508 -6.07 -7.38 -2.77
C LEU A 508 -7.28 -7.63 -3.67
N THR A 509 -8.38 -6.91 -3.46
CA THR A 509 -9.66 -7.25 -4.10
C THR A 509 -9.83 -6.66 -5.49
N LEU A 510 -9.33 -5.46 -5.76
CA LEU A 510 -9.52 -4.80 -7.06
C LEU A 510 -8.90 -5.59 -8.24
N PRO A 511 -7.73 -6.24 -8.11
CA PRO A 511 -7.20 -7.13 -9.16
C PRO A 511 -8.13 -8.28 -9.58
N GLU A 512 -9.08 -8.68 -8.73
CA GLU A 512 -10.09 -9.69 -9.07
C GLU A 512 -11.22 -9.13 -9.98
N CYS A 513 -11.28 -7.80 -10.16
CA CYS A 513 -12.25 -7.18 -11.04
C CYS A 513 -11.88 -7.43 -12.52
N PRO A 514 -12.78 -8.02 -13.33
CA PRO A 514 -12.47 -8.33 -14.74
C PRO A 514 -12.05 -7.12 -15.57
N LEU A 515 -12.51 -5.91 -15.20
CA LEU A 515 -12.11 -4.66 -15.86
C LEU A 515 -10.60 -4.40 -15.81
N MET A 516 -9.90 -4.92 -14.79
CA MET A 516 -8.45 -4.77 -14.67
C MET A 516 -7.70 -5.57 -15.73
N SER A 517 -8.23 -6.74 -16.12
CA SER A 517 -7.64 -7.62 -17.14
C SER A 517 -8.07 -7.27 -18.58
N ASP A 518 -8.96 -6.29 -18.77
CA ASP A 518 -9.33 -5.82 -20.10
C ASP A 518 -8.23 -4.94 -20.68
N VAL A 519 -7.73 -5.31 -21.85
CA VAL A 519 -6.68 -4.61 -22.59
C VAL A 519 -7.02 -3.14 -22.82
N ASN A 520 -8.29 -2.80 -23.03
CA ASN A 520 -8.73 -1.42 -23.24
C ASN A 520 -8.59 -0.54 -21.98
N ASN A 521 -8.49 -1.16 -20.80
CA ASN A 521 -8.42 -0.48 -19.52
C ASN A 521 -7.01 -0.52 -18.90
N PHE A 522 -6.01 -1.08 -19.59
CA PHE A 522 -4.67 -1.17 -19.01
C PHE A 522 -4.06 0.20 -18.68
N THR A 523 -4.20 1.17 -19.58
CA THR A 523 -3.66 2.53 -19.41
C THR A 523 -4.46 3.39 -18.44
N THR A 524 -5.76 3.12 -18.28
CA THR A 524 -6.67 3.92 -17.44
C THR A 524 -6.87 3.33 -16.04
N LEU A 525 -6.81 2.00 -15.89
CA LEU A 525 -7.04 1.30 -14.63
C LEU A 525 -5.80 0.55 -14.13
N ALA A 526 -5.32 -0.46 -14.88
CA ALA A 526 -4.31 -1.40 -14.37
C ALA A 526 -2.96 -0.72 -14.05
N ILE A 527 -2.45 0.11 -14.97
CA ILE A 527 -1.19 0.82 -14.79
C ILE A 527 -1.30 1.88 -13.69
N PRO A 528 -2.30 2.80 -13.67
CA PRO A 528 -2.46 3.76 -12.58
C PRO A 528 -2.62 3.11 -11.20
N PHE A 529 -3.34 1.98 -11.13
CA PHE A 529 -3.41 1.18 -9.89
C PHE A 529 -2.05 0.59 -9.50
N GLY A 530 -1.27 0.09 -10.46
CA GLY A 530 0.12 -0.33 -10.25
C GLY A 530 1.02 0.80 -9.77
N THR A 531 0.84 2.02 -10.30
CA THR A 531 1.53 3.22 -9.81
C THR A 531 1.17 3.49 -8.35
N ALA A 532 -0.09 3.34 -7.96
CA ALA A 532 -0.51 3.48 -6.57
C ALA A 532 0.16 2.43 -5.66
N VAL A 533 0.32 1.18 -6.11
CA VAL A 533 1.06 0.13 -5.38
C VAL A 533 2.53 0.50 -5.19
N VAL A 534 3.21 0.92 -6.27
CA VAL A 534 4.65 1.25 -6.25
C VAL A 534 4.93 2.46 -5.36
N ASN A 535 3.99 3.41 -5.28
CA ASN A 535 4.12 4.62 -4.49
C ASN A 535 3.74 4.45 -3.02
N LEU A 536 3.28 3.27 -2.58
CA LEU A 536 2.99 3.03 -1.16
C LEU A 536 4.24 3.24 -0.30
N GLU A 537 4.05 3.86 0.87
CA GLU A 537 5.11 3.97 1.87
C GLU A 537 5.59 2.58 2.35
N LYS A 538 6.81 2.52 2.91
CA LYS A 538 7.45 1.25 3.32
C LYS A 538 6.58 0.39 4.24
N ALA A 539 5.89 1.01 5.20
CA ALA A 539 5.05 0.32 6.17
C ALA A 539 3.80 -0.32 5.55
N PRO A 540 2.91 0.42 4.83
CA PRO A 540 1.77 -0.18 4.16
C PRO A 540 2.17 -1.19 3.07
N LEU A 541 3.23 -0.92 2.30
CA LEU A 541 3.74 -1.88 1.31
C LEU A 541 4.17 -3.19 1.97
N LYS A 542 4.82 -3.13 3.13
CA LYS A 542 5.22 -4.34 3.88
C LYS A 542 4.02 -5.16 4.35
N VAL A 543 2.92 -4.52 4.73
CA VAL A 543 1.68 -5.21 5.09
C VAL A 543 1.08 -5.89 3.86
N LEU A 544 1.01 -5.19 2.73
CA LEU A 544 0.51 -5.73 1.47
C LEU A 544 1.35 -6.93 1.00
N GLU A 545 2.69 -6.82 1.05
CA GLU A 545 3.60 -7.94 0.76
C GLU A 545 3.32 -9.17 1.64
N ASN A 546 3.05 -8.96 2.94
CA ASN A 546 2.72 -10.07 3.84
C ASN A 546 1.39 -10.71 3.47
N TRP A 547 0.37 -9.92 3.11
CA TRP A 547 -0.92 -10.45 2.68
C TRP A 547 -0.83 -11.20 1.37
N TRP A 548 -0.10 -10.68 0.38
CA TRP A 548 0.18 -11.40 -0.86
C TRP A 548 0.95 -12.70 -0.62
N SER A 549 1.85 -12.75 0.37
CA SER A 549 2.63 -13.95 0.67
C SER A 549 1.82 -15.13 1.20
N ILE A 550 0.59 -14.89 1.66
CA ILE A 550 -0.33 -15.90 2.18
C ILE A 550 -1.57 -16.10 1.31
N LEU A 551 -1.62 -15.47 0.13
CA LEU A 551 -2.70 -15.71 -0.82
C LEU A 551 -2.64 -17.14 -1.37
N GLU A 552 -3.80 -17.67 -1.74
CA GLU A 552 -3.85 -18.93 -2.46
C GLU A 552 -3.14 -18.80 -3.82
N PRO A 553 -2.39 -19.83 -4.27
CA PRO A 553 -1.61 -19.76 -5.51
C PRO A 553 -2.37 -19.25 -6.75
N PRO A 554 -3.64 -19.63 -7.00
CA PRO A 554 -4.39 -19.11 -8.15
C PRO A 554 -4.65 -17.61 -8.09
N LEU A 555 -4.95 -17.07 -6.90
CA LEU A 555 -5.19 -15.63 -6.71
C LEU A 555 -3.90 -14.84 -6.88
N PHE A 556 -2.79 -15.36 -6.34
CA PHE A 556 -1.48 -14.75 -6.51
C PHE A 556 -1.03 -14.75 -7.98
N LEU A 557 -1.21 -15.89 -8.68
CA LEU A 557 -0.93 -16.02 -10.11
C LEU A 557 -1.72 -15.02 -10.95
N LYS A 558 -2.98 -14.78 -10.62
CA LYS A 558 -3.84 -13.83 -11.34
C LYS A 558 -3.26 -12.41 -11.37
N ILE A 559 -2.67 -11.95 -10.25
CA ILE A 559 -2.02 -10.64 -10.17
C ILE A 559 -0.74 -10.62 -11.03
N VAL A 560 0.03 -11.71 -11.01
CA VAL A 560 1.24 -11.86 -11.86
C VAL A 560 0.85 -11.82 -13.34
N GLU A 561 -0.16 -12.59 -13.75
CA GLU A 561 -0.66 -12.63 -15.12
C GLU A 561 -1.18 -11.25 -15.58
N LEU A 562 -1.93 -10.55 -14.74
CA LEU A 562 -2.40 -9.19 -15.03
C LEU A 562 -1.25 -8.26 -15.46
N TYR A 563 -0.17 -8.18 -14.68
CA TYR A 563 0.93 -7.28 -15.02
C TYR A 563 1.85 -7.83 -16.12
N LYS A 564 1.89 -9.15 -16.34
CA LYS A 564 2.53 -9.72 -17.54
C LYS A 564 1.78 -9.30 -18.80
N ASP A 565 0.46 -9.40 -18.81
CA ASP A 565 -0.39 -9.00 -19.94
C ASP A 565 -0.26 -7.51 -20.24
N VAL A 566 -0.19 -6.68 -19.21
CA VAL A 566 0.10 -5.23 -19.35
C VAL A 566 1.46 -5.00 -20.01
N VAL A 567 2.51 -5.69 -19.57
CA VAL A 567 3.86 -5.58 -20.17
C VAL A 567 3.83 -6.01 -21.64
N VAL A 568 3.23 -7.16 -21.96
CA VAL A 568 3.11 -7.67 -23.32
C VAL A 568 2.33 -6.69 -24.22
N HIS A 569 1.24 -6.10 -23.71
CA HIS A 569 0.49 -5.08 -24.43
C HIS A 569 1.33 -3.83 -24.73
N LEU A 570 2.05 -3.31 -23.75
CA LEU A 570 2.94 -2.17 -23.92
C LEU A 570 4.05 -2.48 -24.95
N LEU A 571 4.66 -3.66 -24.90
CA LEU A 571 5.68 -4.06 -25.88
C LEU A 571 5.12 -4.23 -27.30
N LYS A 572 3.89 -4.71 -27.45
CA LYS A 572 3.18 -4.71 -28.75
C LYS A 572 2.99 -3.30 -29.29
N LEU A 573 2.61 -2.33 -28.45
CA LEU A 573 2.52 -0.92 -28.84
C LEU A 573 3.87 -0.34 -29.24
N TYR A 574 4.95 -0.69 -28.52
CA TYR A 574 6.31 -0.31 -28.89
C TYR A 574 6.69 -0.77 -30.30
N LYS A 575 6.40 -2.04 -30.62
CA LYS A 575 6.66 -2.63 -31.94
C LYS A 575 5.88 -1.96 -33.07
N ILE A 576 4.67 -1.46 -32.80
CA ILE A 576 3.84 -0.72 -33.78
C ILE A 576 4.38 0.71 -34.01
N GLY A 577 5.15 1.24 -33.06
CA GLY A 577 5.78 2.55 -33.12
C GLY A 577 5.04 3.58 -32.25
N ILE A 578 5.77 4.18 -31.30
CA ILE A 578 5.22 5.14 -30.34
C ILE A 578 5.61 6.57 -30.74
N PRO A 579 4.64 7.50 -30.82
CA PRO A 579 4.91 8.90 -31.07
C PRO A 579 5.92 9.49 -30.07
N ASN A 580 6.81 10.37 -30.53
CA ASN A 580 7.83 10.98 -29.68
C ASN A 580 7.25 11.71 -28.45
N SER A 581 6.06 12.29 -28.58
CA SER A 581 5.33 12.96 -27.50
C SER A 581 4.91 12.02 -26.37
N GLU A 582 4.70 10.74 -26.65
CA GLU A 582 4.15 9.75 -25.70
C GLU A 582 5.22 8.82 -25.13
N ARG A 583 6.44 8.83 -25.67
CA ARG A 583 7.55 7.96 -25.23
C ARG A 583 7.84 8.05 -23.74
N ARG A 584 7.81 9.24 -23.15
CA ARG A 584 8.07 9.42 -21.71
C ARG A 584 7.00 8.74 -20.85
N ILE A 585 5.73 8.88 -21.23
CA ILE A 585 4.59 8.28 -20.54
C ILE A 585 4.66 6.76 -20.67
N PHE A 586 4.89 6.27 -21.89
CA PHE A 586 5.10 4.85 -22.16
C PHE A 586 6.20 4.23 -21.30
N THR A 587 7.38 4.86 -21.24
CA THR A 587 8.50 4.39 -20.42
C THR A 587 8.11 4.32 -18.94
N SER A 588 7.37 5.31 -18.43
CA SER A 588 6.85 5.30 -17.07
C SER A 588 5.87 4.16 -16.80
N PHE A 589 4.99 3.85 -17.77
CA PHE A 589 4.02 2.77 -17.69
C PHE A 589 4.69 1.40 -17.67
N LEU A 590 5.66 1.19 -18.57
CA LEU A 590 6.45 -0.03 -18.60
C LEU A 590 7.26 -0.21 -17.32
N HIS A 591 7.92 0.84 -16.85
CA HIS A 591 8.67 0.81 -15.59
C HIS A 591 7.79 0.44 -14.40
N THR A 592 6.60 1.05 -14.29
CA THR A 592 5.64 0.76 -13.21
C THR A 592 5.22 -0.70 -13.24
N SER A 593 4.83 -1.22 -14.42
CA SER A 593 4.35 -2.60 -14.58
C SER A 593 5.44 -3.62 -14.21
N LEU A 594 6.68 -3.37 -14.65
CA LEU A 594 7.84 -4.18 -14.27
C LEU A 594 8.14 -4.07 -12.76
N LYS A 595 7.98 -2.89 -12.16
CA LYS A 595 8.21 -2.71 -10.72
C LYS A 595 7.18 -3.46 -9.88
N VAL A 596 5.92 -3.54 -10.32
CA VAL A 596 4.93 -4.39 -9.66
C VAL A 596 5.31 -5.86 -9.76
N LEU A 597 5.73 -6.35 -10.93
CA LEU A 597 6.25 -7.71 -11.09
C LEU A 597 7.47 -7.99 -10.20
N GLU A 598 8.35 -7.01 -9.99
CA GLU A 598 9.47 -7.12 -9.03
C GLU A 598 8.99 -7.37 -7.60
N ILE A 599 7.98 -6.60 -7.17
CA ILE A 599 7.41 -6.70 -5.83
C ILE A 599 6.79 -8.09 -5.66
N LEU A 600 5.99 -8.54 -6.62
CA LEU A 600 5.37 -9.86 -6.61
C LEU A 600 6.42 -10.98 -6.60
N HIS A 601 7.46 -10.88 -7.42
CA HIS A 601 8.54 -11.86 -7.44
C HIS A 601 9.22 -11.99 -6.07
N ARG A 602 9.58 -10.85 -5.45
CA ARG A 602 10.15 -10.82 -4.10
C ARG A 602 9.20 -11.43 -3.05
N VAL A 603 7.90 -11.21 -3.19
CA VAL A 603 6.89 -11.83 -2.32
C VAL A 603 6.83 -13.34 -2.53
N ASN A 604 6.88 -13.80 -3.78
CA ASN A 604 6.88 -15.21 -4.13
C ASN A 604 8.08 -15.96 -3.51
N GLU A 605 9.28 -15.40 -3.61
CA GLU A 605 10.49 -15.96 -3.02
C GLU A 605 10.40 -16.04 -1.49
N ARG A 606 9.96 -14.94 -0.85
CA ARG A 606 9.81 -14.88 0.61
C ARG A 606 8.72 -15.82 1.12
N GLY A 607 7.66 -16.01 0.35
CA GLY A 607 6.55 -16.91 0.65
C GLY A 607 6.87 -18.40 0.45
N GLY A 608 8.11 -18.74 0.07
CA GLY A 608 8.50 -20.14 -0.15
C GLY A 608 8.04 -20.70 -1.49
N GLN A 609 8.08 -19.88 -2.55
CA GLN A 609 7.61 -20.23 -3.91
C GLN A 609 6.11 -20.52 -3.97
N ILE A 610 5.29 -19.50 -3.67
CA ILE A 610 3.82 -19.55 -3.76
C ILE A 610 3.37 -20.11 -5.12
N ILE A 611 4.03 -19.68 -6.19
CA ILE A 611 3.92 -20.20 -7.56
C ILE A 611 5.30 -20.52 -8.13
N GLN A 612 5.35 -21.41 -9.12
CA GLN A 612 6.59 -21.81 -9.78
C GLN A 612 7.24 -20.65 -10.54
N TYR A 613 8.59 -20.62 -10.59
CA TYR A 613 9.37 -19.53 -11.18
C TYR A 613 9.08 -19.30 -12.68
N ASP A 614 8.80 -20.37 -13.43
CA ASP A 614 8.45 -20.29 -14.86
C ASP A 614 7.23 -19.40 -15.12
N LYS A 615 6.31 -19.26 -14.14
CA LYS A 615 5.12 -18.42 -14.27
C LYS A 615 5.44 -16.93 -14.38
N PHE A 616 6.61 -16.49 -13.93
CA PHE A 616 7.07 -15.11 -14.08
C PHE A 616 7.70 -14.84 -15.46
N TYR A 617 7.99 -15.87 -16.26
CA TYR A 617 8.62 -15.69 -17.57
C TYR A 617 7.62 -15.15 -18.61
N ILE A 618 8.06 -14.16 -19.40
CA ILE A 618 7.28 -13.56 -20.49
C ILE A 618 7.92 -14.02 -21.81
N HIS A 619 7.36 -15.08 -22.40
CA HIS A 619 7.93 -15.70 -23.60
C HIS A 619 7.89 -14.77 -24.82
N GLU A 620 6.86 -13.92 -24.89
CA GLU A 620 6.61 -12.98 -25.98
C GLU A 620 7.69 -11.91 -26.14
N ILE A 621 8.55 -11.69 -25.12
CA ILE A 621 9.66 -10.73 -25.22
C ILE A 621 10.58 -11.06 -26.39
N GLN A 622 10.84 -12.34 -26.66
CA GLN A 622 11.73 -12.77 -27.74
C GLN A 622 11.22 -12.34 -29.13
N ASP A 623 9.89 -12.25 -29.29
CA ASP A 623 9.26 -11.87 -30.55
C ASP A 623 8.97 -10.36 -30.65
N LEU A 624 8.89 -9.68 -29.52
CA LEU A 624 8.47 -8.28 -29.42
C LEU A 624 9.64 -7.30 -29.30
N ILE A 625 10.81 -7.76 -28.86
CA ILE A 625 12.00 -6.93 -28.65
C ILE A 625 13.17 -7.50 -29.43
N ASP A 626 13.74 -6.66 -30.29
CA ASP A 626 14.96 -6.98 -31.01
C ASP A 626 16.17 -6.48 -30.21
N ILE A 627 16.59 -7.31 -29.25
CA ILE A 627 17.72 -7.03 -28.35
C ILE A 627 18.99 -6.66 -29.13
N ARG A 628 19.19 -7.26 -30.32
CA ARG A 628 20.37 -7.01 -31.16
C ARG A 628 20.33 -5.60 -31.74
N ASN A 629 19.20 -5.21 -32.36
CA ASN A 629 19.04 -3.86 -32.89
C ASN A 629 19.01 -2.80 -31.80
N ASP A 630 18.42 -3.07 -30.64
CA ASP A 630 18.41 -2.14 -29.51
C ASP A 630 19.82 -1.91 -28.94
N TYR A 631 20.64 -2.96 -28.86
CA TYR A 631 22.05 -2.86 -28.47
C TYR A 631 22.88 -2.07 -29.50
N ILE A 632 22.68 -2.31 -30.79
CA ILE A 632 23.34 -1.56 -31.88
C ILE A 632 22.96 -0.07 -31.83
N ASN A 633 21.66 0.24 -31.68
CA ASN A 633 21.17 1.61 -31.54
C ASN A 633 21.74 2.31 -30.30
N TRP A 634 21.90 1.59 -29.18
CA TRP A 634 22.54 2.09 -27.97
C TRP A 634 24.02 2.44 -28.21
N ILE A 635 24.79 1.53 -28.84
CA ILE A 635 26.19 1.78 -29.22
C ILE A 635 26.30 2.99 -30.16
N GLN A 636 25.44 3.09 -31.18
CA GLN A 636 25.46 4.19 -32.13
C GLN A 636 25.17 5.56 -31.47
N GLN A 637 24.29 5.60 -30.47
CA GLN A 637 24.01 6.81 -29.69
C GLN A 637 25.17 7.21 -28.74
N GLN A 638 25.94 6.24 -28.26
CA GLN A 638 27.16 6.51 -27.48
C GLN A 638 28.33 6.96 -28.36
N ALA A 639 28.42 6.44 -29.59
CA ALA A 639 29.48 6.78 -30.55
C ALA A 639 29.30 8.14 -31.23
N TYR A 640 28.06 8.58 -31.45
CA TYR A 640 27.73 9.87 -32.05
C TYR A 640 26.90 10.70 -31.06
N GLY A 641 27.56 11.57 -30.29
CA GLY A 641 26.90 12.47 -29.34
C GLY A 641 25.90 13.40 -30.02
N MET A 642 24.65 12.97 -30.12
CA MET A 642 23.50 13.83 -30.39
C MET A 642 22.65 13.94 -29.13
N ASP A 643 22.70 15.14 -28.56
CA ASP A 643 22.01 15.58 -27.37
C ASP A 643 20.49 15.66 -27.64
N ILE A 644 19.75 14.58 -27.37
CA ILE A 644 18.29 14.59 -27.24
C ILE A 644 17.86 13.70 -26.06
N ASN A 645 17.51 14.38 -24.96
CA ASN A 645 16.66 13.94 -23.84
C ASN A 645 17.19 12.86 -22.88
N HIS A 646 17.75 13.35 -21.76
CA HIS A 646 17.85 12.65 -20.49
C HIS A 646 16.48 12.15 -20.00
N GLY A 647 16.30 10.83 -19.99
CA GLY A 647 15.10 10.17 -19.44
C GLY A 647 14.91 8.70 -19.88
N LEU A 648 15.69 8.23 -20.86
CA LEU A 648 15.58 6.87 -21.43
C LEU A 648 16.74 5.93 -21.06
N THR A 649 17.76 6.41 -20.35
CA THR A 649 18.93 5.60 -19.98
C THR A 649 18.68 4.63 -18.82
N GLU A 650 17.74 4.91 -17.92
CA GLU A 650 17.43 4.01 -16.78
C GLU A 650 16.55 2.80 -17.15
N VAL A 651 15.79 2.85 -18.26
CA VAL A 651 14.86 1.76 -18.62
C VAL A 651 15.42 0.83 -19.71
N ARG A 652 16.46 1.25 -20.45
CA ARG A 652 17.02 0.46 -21.57
C ARG A 652 17.88 -0.74 -21.16
N LEU A 653 18.25 -0.86 -19.87
CA LEU A 653 18.94 -2.03 -19.32
C LEU A 653 18.01 -3.02 -18.59
N VAL A 654 16.72 -2.71 -18.45
CA VAL A 654 15.79 -3.54 -17.66
C VAL A 654 15.34 -4.80 -18.41
N VAL A 655 15.56 -4.90 -19.73
CA VAL A 655 14.91 -5.93 -20.56
C VAL A 655 15.85 -6.99 -21.14
N ILE A 656 17.14 -7.00 -20.80
CA ILE A 656 18.07 -8.05 -21.28
C ILE A 656 18.44 -9.07 -20.18
N TRP A 657 18.15 -8.79 -18.91
CA TRP A 657 18.38 -9.73 -17.81
C TRP A 657 17.31 -9.57 -16.72
N LEU A 658 16.33 -10.48 -16.67
CA LEU A 658 15.70 -10.81 -15.39
C LEU A 658 16.48 -12.01 -14.85
N PRO A 659 17.31 -11.80 -13.82
CA PRO A 659 16.81 -11.59 -12.47
C PRO A 659 16.95 -10.13 -11.97
N PHE A 660 15.87 -9.62 -11.39
CA PHE A 660 15.71 -8.25 -10.87
C PHE A 660 16.82 -7.74 -9.94
N GLN A 661 17.38 -6.55 -10.19
CA GLN A 661 18.00 -5.73 -9.14
C GLN A 661 17.87 -4.20 -9.35
N SER A 662 17.14 -3.50 -8.46
CA SER A 662 17.19 -2.04 -8.22
C SER A 662 17.15 -1.81 -6.69
N VAL A 663 18.26 -1.62 -5.96
CA VAL A 663 19.14 -0.45 -5.73
C VAL A 663 18.76 0.37 -4.48
N ARG A 664 19.55 0.20 -3.42
CA ARG A 664 20.00 1.24 -2.45
C ARG A 664 21.50 1.02 -2.19
N LYS A 665 22.24 2.09 -1.85
CA LYS A 665 23.73 2.11 -1.67
C LYS A 665 24.31 0.96 -0.82
N SER A 666 23.54 0.34 0.09
CA SER A 666 23.93 -0.84 0.87
C SER A 666 23.59 -2.20 0.21
N GLU A 667 22.52 -2.27 -0.58
CA GLU A 667 22.11 -3.47 -1.33
C GLU A 667 22.91 -3.64 -2.63
N ILE A 668 23.37 -2.54 -3.25
CA ILE A 668 24.32 -2.58 -4.39
C ILE A 668 25.61 -3.29 -3.96
N LEU A 669 26.12 -3.01 -2.76
CA LEU A 669 27.36 -3.63 -2.29
C LEU A 669 27.21 -5.15 -2.10
N ILE A 670 26.07 -5.62 -1.56
CA ILE A 670 25.78 -7.05 -1.35
C ILE A 670 25.58 -7.77 -2.69
N LYS A 671 24.88 -7.14 -3.63
CA LYS A 671 24.61 -7.71 -4.94
C LYS A 671 25.84 -7.74 -5.84
N LEU A 672 26.68 -6.70 -5.79
CA LEU A 672 27.99 -6.72 -6.42
C LEU A 672 28.90 -7.73 -5.73
N TYR A 673 28.84 -7.88 -4.41
CA TYR A 673 29.60 -8.92 -3.69
C TYR A 673 29.27 -10.31 -4.24
N ASP A 674 27.99 -10.67 -4.34
CA ASP A 674 27.58 -11.98 -4.88
C ASP A 674 27.99 -12.18 -6.34
N LEU A 675 27.91 -11.12 -7.17
CA LEU A 675 28.36 -11.17 -8.56
C LEU A 675 29.88 -11.38 -8.65
N PHE A 676 30.68 -10.57 -7.96
CA PHE A 676 32.14 -10.69 -7.99
C PHE A 676 32.60 -12.01 -7.38
N HIS A 677 31.90 -12.52 -6.35
CA HIS A 677 32.12 -13.87 -5.82
C HIS A 677 31.87 -14.94 -6.89
N LEU A 678 30.75 -14.86 -7.62
CA LEU A 678 30.46 -15.80 -8.70
C LEU A 678 31.48 -15.71 -9.84
N ILE A 679 31.88 -14.51 -10.27
CA ILE A 679 32.93 -14.33 -11.28
C ILE A 679 34.24 -14.96 -10.79
N GLY A 680 34.60 -14.76 -9.52
CA GLY A 680 35.74 -15.44 -8.90
C GLY A 680 35.64 -16.96 -9.00
N VAL A 681 34.49 -17.54 -8.63
CA VAL A 681 34.24 -18.99 -8.75
C VAL A 681 34.36 -19.47 -10.20
N VAL A 682 33.82 -18.73 -11.16
CA VAL A 682 33.90 -19.07 -12.60
C VAL A 682 35.35 -19.04 -13.09
N CYS A 683 36.12 -18.01 -12.75
CA CYS A 683 37.55 -17.94 -13.08
C CYS A 683 38.35 -19.10 -12.46
N GLY A 684 38.03 -19.48 -11.21
CA GLY A 684 38.64 -20.65 -10.58
C GLY A 684 38.23 -21.96 -11.26
N LEU A 685 36.96 -22.14 -11.62
CA LEU A 685 36.48 -23.31 -12.35
C LEU A 685 37.08 -23.40 -13.75
N ALA A 686 37.31 -22.27 -14.41
CA ALA A 686 37.95 -22.23 -15.71
C ALA A 686 39.38 -22.78 -15.63
N ILE A 687 40.17 -22.35 -14.65
CA ILE A 687 41.50 -22.91 -14.37
C ILE A 687 41.40 -24.41 -14.05
N TYR A 688 40.49 -24.80 -13.14
CA TYR A 688 40.34 -26.19 -12.72
C TYR A 688 39.99 -27.13 -13.88
N ASN A 689 39.16 -26.66 -14.83
CA ASN A 689 38.72 -27.42 -15.99
C ASN A 689 39.53 -27.14 -17.26
N PHE A 690 40.68 -26.45 -17.17
CA PHE A 690 41.52 -26.09 -18.32
C PHE A 690 40.79 -25.35 -19.45
N THR A 691 39.79 -24.54 -19.10
CA THR A 691 38.97 -23.75 -20.02
C THR A 691 39.43 -22.30 -20.00
N ILE A 692 39.45 -21.64 -21.15
CA ILE A 692 39.75 -20.21 -21.26
C ILE A 692 38.45 -19.41 -21.17
N VAL A 693 38.49 -18.29 -20.47
CA VAL A 693 37.39 -17.33 -20.42
C VAL A 693 37.85 -16.01 -21.03
N ASP A 694 37.04 -15.44 -21.92
CA ASP A 694 37.29 -14.11 -22.47
C ASP A 694 36.87 -13.03 -21.46
N LEU A 695 37.72 -12.84 -20.43
CA LEU A 695 37.58 -11.80 -19.41
C LEU A 695 38.87 -10.99 -19.35
N GLN A 696 38.84 -9.78 -19.91
CA GLN A 696 40.02 -8.92 -20.03
C GLN A 696 40.31 -8.15 -18.73
N PHE A 697 40.71 -8.88 -17.68
CA PHE A 697 41.19 -8.26 -16.45
C PHE A 697 42.64 -7.79 -16.56
N PRO A 698 42.98 -6.60 -16.00
CA PRO A 698 44.34 -6.08 -16.01
C PRO A 698 45.27 -6.92 -15.15
N LEU A 699 46.58 -6.85 -15.43
CA LEU A 699 47.60 -7.61 -14.69
C LEU A 699 47.56 -7.34 -13.17
N ALA A 700 47.13 -6.14 -12.78
CA ALA A 700 46.94 -5.71 -11.40
C ALA A 700 46.07 -6.66 -10.55
N LEU A 701 45.01 -7.24 -11.14
CA LEU A 701 44.13 -8.18 -10.44
C LEU A 701 44.89 -9.43 -10.01
N TYR A 702 45.67 -10.00 -10.95
CA TYR A 702 46.47 -11.20 -10.72
C TYR A 702 47.63 -10.95 -9.76
N LYS A 703 48.21 -9.74 -9.77
CA LYS A 703 49.15 -9.30 -8.73
C LYS A 703 48.49 -9.36 -7.34
N LYS A 704 47.29 -8.82 -7.20
CA LYS A 704 46.57 -8.84 -5.91
C LYS A 704 46.19 -10.25 -5.45
N LEU A 705 45.74 -11.15 -6.33
CA LEU A 705 45.50 -12.56 -6.01
C LEU A 705 46.76 -13.27 -5.45
N LEU A 706 47.94 -12.82 -5.89
CA LEU A 706 49.24 -13.34 -5.47
C LEU A 706 49.89 -12.53 -4.34
N ASN A 707 49.13 -11.63 -3.69
CA ASN A 707 49.61 -10.72 -2.65
C ASN A 707 50.79 -9.81 -3.08
N LYS A 708 50.89 -9.50 -4.37
CA LYS A 708 51.82 -8.50 -4.92
C LYS A 708 51.12 -7.15 -5.03
N LYS A 709 51.83 -6.07 -4.70
CA LYS A 709 51.30 -4.70 -4.80
C LYS A 709 51.26 -4.24 -6.26
N PRO A 710 50.14 -3.65 -6.71
CA PRO A 710 50.11 -2.91 -7.97
C PRO A 710 51.05 -1.70 -7.94
N SER A 711 51.58 -1.31 -9.10
CA SER A 711 52.51 -0.19 -9.28
C SER A 711 51.92 0.88 -10.20
N LEU A 712 52.66 1.98 -10.39
CA LEU A 712 52.31 3.02 -11.36
C LEU A 712 52.18 2.47 -12.80
N ASP A 713 52.94 1.43 -13.16
CA ASP A 713 52.82 0.82 -14.50
C ASP A 713 51.49 0.08 -14.67
N ASP A 714 50.95 -0.51 -13.60
CA ASP A 714 49.59 -1.08 -13.63
C ASP A 714 48.53 0.02 -13.79
N LEU A 715 48.77 1.21 -13.22
CA LEU A 715 47.91 2.37 -13.42
C LEU A 715 48.01 2.90 -14.86
N LYS A 716 49.19 2.85 -15.50
CA LYS A 716 49.34 3.19 -16.93
C LYS A 716 48.62 2.21 -17.84
N GLU A 717 48.55 0.93 -17.48
CA GLU A 717 47.76 -0.08 -18.19
C GLU A 717 46.25 0.20 -18.06
N LEU A 718 45.77 0.47 -16.86
CA LEU A 718 44.34 0.69 -16.59
C LEU A 718 43.84 2.07 -17.05
N MET A 719 44.62 3.12 -16.79
CA MET A 719 44.28 4.52 -17.04
C MET A 719 45.49 5.25 -17.64
N PRO A 720 45.76 5.10 -18.95
CA PRO A 720 46.98 5.59 -19.59
C PRO A 720 47.24 7.09 -19.41
N ASP A 721 46.18 7.90 -19.40
CA ASP A 721 46.30 9.36 -19.24
C ASP A 721 46.67 9.73 -17.80
N VAL A 722 45.95 9.18 -16.81
CA VAL A 722 46.23 9.41 -15.39
C VAL A 722 47.61 8.87 -15.01
N GLY A 723 47.95 7.66 -15.46
CA GLY A 723 49.27 7.07 -15.23
C GLY A 723 50.41 7.90 -15.84
N ARG A 724 50.21 8.48 -17.03
CA ARG A 724 51.16 9.42 -17.64
C ARG A 724 51.26 10.73 -16.86
N SER A 725 50.15 11.30 -16.40
CA SER A 725 50.16 12.52 -15.57
C SER A 725 50.85 12.31 -14.23
N MET A 726 50.65 11.16 -13.58
CA MET A 726 51.35 10.80 -12.35
C MET A 726 52.85 10.59 -12.60
N GLN A 727 53.22 9.99 -13.73
CA GLN A 727 54.63 9.90 -14.13
C GLN A 727 55.24 11.29 -14.39
N GLN A 728 54.51 12.19 -15.05
CA GLN A 728 54.94 13.57 -15.28
C GLN A 728 55.14 14.34 -13.97
N LEU A 729 54.30 14.11 -12.96
CA LEU A 729 54.48 14.69 -11.62
C LEU A 729 55.78 14.20 -10.95
N LEU A 730 56.12 12.91 -11.09
CA LEU A 730 57.38 12.35 -10.60
C LEU A 730 58.60 12.86 -11.36
N ASP A 731 58.46 13.05 -12.67
CA ASP A 731 59.54 13.47 -13.56
C ASP A 731 59.70 15.01 -13.61
N TYR A 732 58.79 15.76 -12.99
CA TYR A 732 58.81 17.22 -12.99
C TYR A 732 60.09 17.76 -12.31
N PRO A 733 60.92 18.56 -12.99
CA PRO A 733 62.25 18.92 -12.50
C PRO A 733 62.25 20.08 -11.49
N GLU A 734 61.32 21.02 -11.62
CA GLU A 734 61.29 22.28 -10.87
C GLU A 734 60.77 22.09 -9.43
N ASP A 735 61.10 23.04 -8.54
CA ASP A 735 60.71 23.00 -7.11
C ASP A 735 59.31 23.61 -6.84
N ASP A 736 58.64 24.17 -7.86
CA ASP A 736 57.37 24.89 -7.79
C ASP A 736 56.12 24.00 -7.97
N ILE A 737 56.20 22.73 -7.55
CA ILE A 737 55.11 21.74 -7.74
C ILE A 737 53.79 22.19 -7.10
N GLU A 738 53.85 22.78 -5.90
CA GLU A 738 52.65 23.25 -5.18
C GLU A 738 51.94 24.36 -5.96
N GLU A 739 52.69 25.33 -6.49
CA GLU A 739 52.16 26.46 -7.27
C GLU A 739 51.71 26.04 -8.67
N THR A 740 52.40 25.08 -9.28
CA THR A 740 52.15 24.63 -10.66
C THR A 740 50.96 23.67 -10.75
N PHE A 741 50.89 22.69 -9.85
CA PHE A 741 49.88 21.63 -9.92
C PHE A 741 48.72 21.87 -8.95
N CYS A 742 48.89 22.68 -7.90
CA CYS A 742 47.86 22.98 -6.90
C CYS A 742 47.18 21.72 -6.33
N LEU A 743 47.97 20.65 -6.12
CA LEU A 743 47.47 19.37 -5.61
C LEU A 743 47.66 19.29 -4.09
N ASN A 744 46.73 18.62 -3.43
CA ASN A 744 46.87 18.12 -2.07
C ASN A 744 46.60 16.60 -2.08
N PHE A 745 46.70 15.92 -0.94
CA PHE A 745 46.43 14.47 -0.85
C PHE A 745 44.93 14.15 -0.87
N THR A 746 44.18 14.78 -1.78
CA THR A 746 42.79 14.46 -2.06
C THR A 746 42.59 14.20 -3.55
N ILE A 747 41.53 13.46 -3.85
CA ILE A 747 41.08 13.21 -5.22
C ILE A 747 39.61 13.52 -5.33
N THR A 748 39.18 13.87 -6.53
CA THR A 748 37.79 14.08 -6.85
C THR A 748 37.26 12.86 -7.59
N VAL A 749 36.22 12.23 -7.05
CA VAL A 749 35.60 11.04 -7.63
C VAL A 749 34.14 11.35 -7.95
N GLU A 750 33.75 11.10 -9.19
CA GLU A 750 32.36 11.27 -9.62
C GLU A 750 31.59 9.96 -9.43
N ASN A 751 30.55 10.00 -8.59
CA ASN A 751 29.67 8.88 -8.30
C ASN A 751 28.22 9.27 -8.60
N PHE A 752 27.61 8.65 -9.61
CA PHE A 752 26.19 8.86 -9.96
C PHE A 752 25.81 10.33 -10.16
N GLY A 753 26.67 11.12 -10.82
CA GLY A 753 26.45 12.56 -11.05
C GLY A 753 26.68 13.45 -9.83
N THR A 754 27.20 12.90 -8.73
CA THR A 754 27.67 13.67 -7.57
C THR A 754 29.18 13.58 -7.43
N THR A 755 29.83 14.73 -7.34
CA THR A 755 31.27 14.87 -7.18
C THR A 755 31.64 14.80 -5.69
N GLU A 756 32.35 13.76 -5.27
CA GLU A 756 32.83 13.61 -3.88
C GLU A 756 34.36 13.78 -3.83
N VAL A 757 34.84 14.57 -2.87
CA VAL A 757 36.28 14.67 -2.56
C VAL A 757 36.66 13.57 -1.56
N LYS A 758 37.70 12.80 -1.87
CA LYS A 758 38.23 11.72 -1.01
C LYS A 758 39.65 12.04 -0.61
N GLU A 759 39.94 11.98 0.69
CA GLU A 759 41.31 12.07 1.20
C GLU A 759 42.05 10.74 0.99
N LEU A 760 43.24 10.80 0.38
CA LEU A 760 44.09 9.62 0.14
C LEU A 760 44.81 9.17 1.41
N VAL A 761 45.13 10.12 2.29
CA VAL A 761 45.75 9.92 3.62
C VAL A 761 45.00 10.75 4.67
N PRO A 762 45.14 10.47 5.98
CA PRO A 762 44.45 11.23 7.02
C PRO A 762 44.81 12.72 6.97
N LYS A 763 43.80 13.61 6.94
CA LYS A 763 43.96 15.06 6.77
C LYS A 763 44.62 15.44 5.43
N GLY A 764 44.37 14.65 4.39
CA GLY A 764 44.97 14.85 3.08
C GLY A 764 44.64 16.21 2.46
N ALA A 765 43.51 16.83 2.82
CA ALA A 765 43.16 18.17 2.36
C ALA A 765 44.15 19.25 2.80
N ASP A 766 44.81 19.05 3.95
CA ASP A 766 45.76 20.00 4.56
C ASP A 766 47.22 19.73 4.15
N ILE A 767 47.47 18.69 3.35
CA ILE A 767 48.82 18.27 2.95
C ILE A 767 49.03 18.61 1.47
N PRO A 768 49.74 19.70 1.13
CA PRO A 768 50.07 20.01 -0.26
C PRO A 768 51.06 18.99 -0.83
N VAL A 769 50.95 18.75 -2.13
CA VAL A 769 51.90 17.92 -2.87
C VAL A 769 53.09 18.80 -3.25
N VAL A 770 54.25 18.45 -2.70
CA VAL A 770 55.54 19.11 -2.89
C VAL A 770 56.57 18.09 -3.36
N LYS A 771 57.75 18.56 -3.79
CA LYS A 771 58.80 17.70 -4.36
C LYS A 771 59.24 16.56 -3.45
N GLN A 772 59.22 16.76 -2.13
CA GLN A 772 59.64 15.74 -1.15
C GLN A 772 58.60 14.63 -0.96
N ASN A 773 57.30 14.90 -1.12
CA ASN A 773 56.22 13.94 -0.83
C ASN A 773 55.45 13.48 -2.09
N ARG A 774 55.82 13.93 -3.29
CA ARG A 774 55.16 13.54 -4.56
C ARG A 774 55.12 12.03 -4.81
N GLN A 775 56.15 11.29 -4.39
CA GLN A 775 56.14 9.83 -4.51
C GLN A 775 55.08 9.21 -3.60
N GLU A 776 54.94 9.72 -2.37
CA GLU A 776 53.91 9.28 -1.43
C GLU A 776 52.51 9.60 -1.95
N PHE A 777 52.33 10.72 -2.64
CA PHE A 777 51.07 11.05 -3.30
C PHE A 777 50.72 10.04 -4.41
N VAL A 778 51.67 9.72 -5.29
CA VAL A 778 51.47 8.73 -6.35
C VAL A 778 51.20 7.34 -5.77
N ASP A 779 51.95 6.92 -4.75
CA ASP A 779 51.74 5.63 -4.09
C ASP A 779 50.36 5.56 -3.42
N ALA A 780 49.94 6.65 -2.75
CA ALA A 780 48.61 6.73 -2.13
C ALA A 780 47.48 6.74 -3.17
N TYR A 781 47.71 7.33 -4.35
CA TYR A 781 46.77 7.29 -5.47
C TYR A 781 46.62 5.87 -6.02
N VAL A 782 47.74 5.17 -6.26
CA VAL A 782 47.75 3.77 -6.73
C VAL A 782 47.06 2.85 -5.72
N ASP A 783 47.34 3.01 -4.42
CA ASP A 783 46.67 2.25 -3.35
C ASP A 783 45.17 2.56 -3.25
N TYR A 784 44.75 3.80 -3.49
CA TYR A 784 43.33 4.12 -3.54
C TYR A 784 42.64 3.41 -4.70
N ILE A 785 43.18 3.49 -5.92
CA ILE A 785 42.58 2.89 -7.12
C ILE A 785 42.51 1.37 -7.02
N PHE A 786 43.60 0.70 -6.68
CA PHE A 786 43.63 -0.77 -6.68
C PHE A 786 43.36 -1.42 -5.32
N GLY A 787 43.46 -0.66 -4.23
CA GLY A 787 43.26 -1.13 -2.86
C GLY A 787 41.93 -0.65 -2.31
N LYS A 788 41.88 0.61 -1.85
CA LYS A 788 40.77 1.14 -1.03
C LYS A 788 39.44 1.21 -1.79
N SER A 789 39.43 1.66 -3.04
CA SER A 789 38.20 1.89 -3.81
C SER A 789 37.50 0.59 -4.22
N VAL A 790 38.26 -0.50 -4.40
CA VAL A 790 37.75 -1.81 -4.85
C VAL A 790 37.76 -2.89 -3.77
N ALA A 791 38.16 -2.58 -2.54
CA ALA A 791 38.41 -3.56 -1.46
C ALA A 791 37.28 -4.60 -1.32
N SER A 792 36.04 -4.13 -1.12
CA SER A 792 34.88 -5.01 -0.93
C SER A 792 34.58 -5.92 -2.12
N LEU A 793 34.79 -5.44 -3.36
CA LEU A 793 34.55 -6.20 -4.58
C LEU A 793 35.68 -7.21 -4.83
N PHE A 794 36.92 -6.80 -4.59
CA PHE A 794 38.08 -7.67 -4.68
C PHE A 794 38.01 -8.79 -3.66
N ASP A 795 37.62 -8.52 -2.41
CA ASP A 795 37.48 -9.56 -1.38
C ASP A 795 36.45 -10.63 -1.76
N ALA A 796 35.35 -10.21 -2.39
CA ALA A 796 34.32 -11.11 -2.90
C ALA A 796 34.88 -12.03 -4.01
N PHE A 797 35.53 -11.43 -5.01
CA PHE A 797 36.18 -12.13 -6.11
C PHE A 797 37.28 -13.07 -5.63
N HIS A 798 38.17 -12.59 -4.76
CA HIS A 798 39.25 -13.36 -4.15
C HIS A 798 38.69 -14.58 -3.41
N THR A 799 37.63 -14.40 -2.61
CA THR A 799 36.97 -15.50 -1.89
C THR A 799 36.36 -16.53 -2.84
N GLY A 800 35.69 -16.09 -3.91
CA GLY A 800 35.12 -16.97 -4.93
C GLY A 800 36.19 -17.73 -5.70
N PHE A 801 37.26 -17.05 -6.12
CA PHE A 801 38.39 -17.64 -6.82
C PHE A 801 39.09 -18.70 -5.98
N HIS A 802 39.42 -18.37 -4.72
CA HIS A 802 40.10 -19.29 -3.82
C HIS A 802 39.24 -20.44 -3.30
N LYS A 803 37.92 -20.35 -3.42
CA LYS A 803 37.01 -21.48 -3.16
C LYS A 803 37.29 -22.66 -4.10
N VAL A 804 37.74 -22.39 -5.32
CA VAL A 804 37.99 -23.40 -6.35
C VAL A 804 39.49 -23.61 -6.56
N CYS A 805 40.24 -22.52 -6.72
CA CYS A 805 41.69 -22.53 -6.89
C CYS A 805 42.35 -21.95 -5.63
N GLY A 806 42.61 -22.80 -4.65
CA GLY A 806 43.26 -22.44 -3.39
C GLY A 806 44.61 -23.13 -3.17
N GLY A 807 45.39 -22.64 -2.20
CA GLY A 807 46.60 -23.31 -1.71
C GLY A 807 47.94 -22.67 -2.09
N LYS A 808 49.03 -23.18 -1.50
CA LYS A 808 50.39 -22.62 -1.65
C LYS A 808 50.93 -22.69 -3.08
N VAL A 809 50.39 -23.58 -3.92
CA VAL A 809 50.82 -23.74 -5.32
C VAL A 809 50.54 -22.50 -6.16
N LEU A 810 49.45 -21.77 -5.88
CA LEU A 810 49.17 -20.51 -6.59
C LEU A 810 50.26 -19.47 -6.37
N GLN A 811 50.91 -19.46 -5.20
CA GLN A 811 52.00 -18.52 -4.89
C GLN A 811 53.28 -18.80 -5.71
N LEU A 812 53.35 -19.92 -6.41
CA LEU A 812 54.46 -20.24 -7.32
C LEU A 812 54.35 -19.52 -8.67
N PHE A 813 53.16 -19.03 -9.03
CA PHE A 813 52.93 -18.36 -10.30
C PHE A 813 53.46 -16.92 -10.30
N GLN A 814 53.95 -16.48 -11.46
CA GLN A 814 54.02 -15.05 -11.77
C GLN A 814 52.64 -14.53 -12.19
N PRO A 815 52.33 -13.23 -11.96
CA PRO A 815 51.04 -12.65 -12.33
C PRO A 815 50.65 -12.86 -13.80
N SER A 816 51.62 -12.77 -14.72
CA SER A 816 51.40 -13.00 -16.16
C SER A 816 51.10 -14.46 -16.49
N GLU A 817 51.69 -15.41 -15.75
CA GLU A 817 51.43 -16.84 -15.91
C GLU A 817 50.02 -17.19 -15.40
N LEU A 818 49.62 -16.63 -14.25
CA LEU A 818 48.27 -16.81 -13.72
C LEU A 818 47.22 -16.16 -14.63
N GLN A 819 47.51 -14.98 -15.19
CA GLN A 819 46.67 -14.36 -16.20
C GLN A 819 46.51 -15.27 -17.42
N ALA A 820 47.61 -15.78 -17.97
CA ALA A 820 47.59 -16.69 -19.12
C ALA A 820 46.85 -18.02 -18.85
N MET A 821 46.75 -18.47 -17.60
CA MET A 821 45.91 -19.62 -17.24
C MET A 821 44.41 -19.33 -17.35
N VAL A 822 43.97 -18.10 -17.08
CA VAL A 822 42.56 -17.71 -17.11
C VAL A 822 42.12 -17.33 -18.51
N ILE A 823 42.91 -16.50 -19.19
CA ILE A 823 42.55 -15.90 -20.48
C ILE A 823 43.24 -16.54 -21.68
N GLY A 824 44.09 -17.54 -21.46
CA GLY A 824 44.89 -18.16 -22.52
C GLY A 824 46.06 -17.29 -22.99
N ASN A 825 46.85 -17.81 -23.92
CA ASN A 825 48.00 -17.14 -24.52
C ASN A 825 47.89 -17.11 -26.06
N THR A 826 48.83 -16.40 -26.69
CA THR A 826 48.86 -16.17 -28.14
C THR A 826 50.07 -16.82 -28.83
N ASN A 827 50.68 -17.85 -28.23
CA ASN A 827 51.86 -18.55 -28.77
C ASN A 827 51.44 -19.70 -29.69
N TYR A 828 50.99 -19.37 -30.89
CA TYR A 828 50.38 -20.32 -31.83
C TYR A 828 51.39 -21.29 -32.47
N ASP A 829 51.09 -22.60 -32.44
CA ASP A 829 51.80 -23.65 -33.20
C ASP A 829 50.83 -24.40 -34.11
N TRP A 830 50.60 -23.82 -35.29
CA TRP A 830 49.61 -24.30 -36.25
C TRP A 830 49.93 -25.70 -36.82
N LYS A 831 51.19 -26.13 -36.80
CA LYS A 831 51.57 -27.49 -37.23
C LYS A 831 51.17 -28.52 -36.19
N GLU A 832 51.29 -28.17 -34.92
CA GLU A 832 50.82 -29.03 -33.84
C GLU A 832 49.28 -29.12 -33.82
N LEU A 833 48.56 -28.07 -34.22
CA LEU A 833 47.10 -28.12 -34.41
C LEU A 833 46.70 -29.12 -35.50
N GLU A 834 47.34 -29.05 -36.67
CA GLU A 834 47.12 -30.00 -37.78
C GLU A 834 47.36 -31.44 -37.35
N LYS A 835 48.50 -31.69 -36.69
CA LYS A 835 48.89 -33.02 -36.23
C LYS A 835 47.89 -33.61 -35.22
N ASN A 836 47.28 -32.77 -34.39
CA ASN A 836 46.32 -33.21 -33.36
C ASN A 836 44.85 -33.20 -33.82
N THR A 837 44.60 -32.88 -35.09
CA THR A 837 43.25 -32.85 -35.65
C THR A 837 42.69 -34.25 -35.84
N GLU A 838 41.48 -34.50 -35.33
CA GLU A 838 40.74 -35.75 -35.52
C GLU A 838 39.84 -35.64 -36.75
N TYR A 839 39.83 -36.69 -37.58
CA TYR A 839 38.95 -36.76 -38.75
C TYR A 839 37.86 -37.79 -38.52
N LYS A 840 36.62 -37.45 -38.88
CA LYS A 840 35.44 -38.32 -38.74
C LYS A 840 34.81 -38.65 -40.09
N GLY A 841 34.05 -39.75 -40.12
CA GLY A 841 33.32 -40.19 -41.30
C GLY A 841 34.27 -40.62 -42.42
N GLU A 842 34.10 -40.04 -43.61
CA GLU A 842 34.91 -40.33 -44.79
C GLU A 842 36.23 -39.54 -44.85
N TYR A 843 36.51 -38.67 -43.88
CA TYR A 843 37.77 -37.93 -43.83
C TYR A 843 38.84 -38.67 -43.03
N TRP A 844 40.07 -38.63 -43.55
CA TRP A 844 41.31 -39.04 -42.89
C TRP A 844 42.43 -38.09 -43.34
N ALA A 845 43.59 -38.14 -42.67
CA ALA A 845 44.70 -37.18 -42.90
C ALA A 845 45.15 -37.09 -44.38
N ASP A 846 45.08 -38.19 -45.13
CA ASP A 846 45.47 -38.24 -46.54
C ASP A 846 44.32 -38.01 -47.54
N HIS A 847 43.10 -37.73 -47.08
CA HIS A 847 41.97 -37.47 -47.96
C HIS A 847 42.21 -36.20 -48.81
N PRO A 848 41.91 -36.19 -50.13
CA PRO A 848 42.22 -35.06 -51.02
C PRO A 848 41.75 -33.70 -50.49
N THR A 849 40.49 -33.61 -50.04
CA THR A 849 39.92 -32.37 -49.47
C THR A 849 40.64 -31.92 -48.18
N ILE A 850 41.14 -32.85 -47.36
CA ILE A 850 41.85 -32.52 -46.12
C ILE A 850 43.25 -31.97 -46.43
N LYS A 851 43.95 -32.54 -47.42
CA LYS A 851 45.23 -31.99 -47.89
C LYS A 851 45.06 -30.57 -48.43
N ILE A 852 44.02 -30.36 -49.26
CA ILE A 852 43.70 -29.02 -49.77
C ILE A 852 43.37 -28.06 -48.62
N PHE A 853 42.60 -28.50 -47.62
CA PHE A 853 42.27 -27.67 -46.46
C PHE A 853 43.51 -27.20 -45.71
N TRP A 854 44.44 -28.09 -45.35
CA TRP A 854 45.65 -27.70 -44.62
C TRP A 854 46.62 -26.90 -45.47
N ASP A 855 46.74 -27.19 -46.77
CA ASP A 855 47.51 -26.36 -47.70
C ASP A 855 46.97 -24.92 -47.74
N VAL A 856 45.65 -24.77 -47.85
CA VAL A 856 44.97 -23.46 -47.83
C VAL A 856 45.16 -22.79 -46.46
N PHE A 857 44.94 -23.51 -45.37
CA PHE A 857 45.05 -22.98 -44.02
C PHE A 857 46.46 -22.45 -43.73
N HIS A 858 47.50 -23.19 -44.11
CA HIS A 858 48.89 -22.77 -43.89
C HIS A 858 49.29 -21.56 -44.73
N GLU A 859 48.70 -21.36 -45.90
CA GLU A 859 48.85 -20.16 -46.73
C GLU A 859 48.18 -18.90 -46.14
N LEU A 860 47.24 -19.04 -45.19
CA LEU A 860 46.55 -17.90 -44.62
C LEU A 860 47.48 -16.98 -43.80
N PRO A 861 47.30 -15.64 -43.87
CA PRO A 861 47.95 -14.70 -42.95
C PRO A 861 47.60 -15.00 -41.48
N LEU A 862 48.47 -14.58 -40.55
CA LEU A 862 48.28 -14.82 -39.12
C LEU A 862 46.93 -14.32 -38.60
N GLU A 863 46.48 -13.14 -39.05
CA GLU A 863 45.18 -12.59 -38.64
C GLU A 863 44.01 -13.47 -39.09
N LYS A 864 44.07 -14.06 -40.29
CA LYS A 864 43.03 -15.00 -40.75
C LYS A 864 43.07 -16.33 -39.99
N LYS A 865 44.25 -16.78 -39.56
CA LYS A 865 44.39 -17.97 -38.71
C LYS A 865 43.80 -17.74 -37.31
N LYS A 866 43.99 -16.55 -36.73
CA LYS A 866 43.34 -16.15 -35.47
C LYS A 866 41.82 -16.07 -35.62
N GLN A 867 41.33 -15.46 -36.70
CA GLN A 867 39.89 -15.41 -36.99
C GLN A 867 39.29 -16.80 -37.22
N PHE A 868 40.02 -17.72 -37.85
CA PHE A 868 39.61 -19.12 -37.93
C PHE A 868 39.53 -19.78 -36.55
N LEU A 869 40.49 -19.50 -35.67
CA LEU A 869 40.48 -20.04 -34.31
C LEU A 869 39.28 -19.50 -33.51
N LEU A 870 38.96 -18.21 -33.66
CA LEU A 870 37.76 -17.60 -33.11
C LEU A 870 36.49 -18.25 -33.67
N PHE A 871 36.43 -18.41 -35.00
CA PHE A 871 35.33 -19.09 -35.69
C PHE A 871 35.11 -20.52 -35.17
N LEU A 872 36.18 -21.26 -34.92
CA LEU A 872 36.12 -22.66 -34.49
C LEU A 872 35.86 -22.83 -32.99
N THR A 873 36.45 -21.99 -32.14
CA THR A 873 36.53 -22.24 -30.67
C THR A 873 35.89 -21.13 -29.82
N GLY A 874 35.50 -20.00 -30.43
CA GLY A 874 34.95 -18.85 -29.72
C GLY A 874 36.00 -17.98 -29.04
N SER A 875 37.29 -18.29 -29.23
CA SER A 875 38.41 -17.47 -28.79
C SER A 875 39.53 -17.50 -29.82
N ASP A 876 40.26 -16.40 -29.97
CA ASP A 876 41.51 -16.37 -30.71
C ASP A 876 42.71 -16.78 -29.85
N ARG A 877 42.51 -17.14 -28.57
CA ARG A 877 43.57 -17.56 -27.63
C ARG A 877 43.59 -19.06 -27.40
N ILE A 878 44.77 -19.58 -27.06
CA ILE A 878 45.00 -21.01 -26.83
C ILE A 878 45.35 -21.33 -25.37
N PRO A 879 45.07 -22.57 -24.90
CA PRO A 879 45.43 -23.00 -23.55
C PRO A 879 46.93 -22.81 -23.26
N ILE A 880 47.29 -22.62 -21.99
CA ILE A 880 48.69 -22.41 -21.56
C ILE A 880 49.62 -23.57 -21.94
N LEU A 881 49.07 -24.77 -22.10
CA LEU A 881 49.80 -25.96 -22.55
C LEU A 881 50.05 -25.99 -24.07
N GLY A 882 49.60 -24.98 -24.81
CA GLY A 882 49.78 -24.84 -26.26
C GLY A 882 48.72 -25.56 -27.10
N MET A 883 48.88 -25.52 -28.42
CA MET A 883 47.89 -26.07 -29.38
C MET A 883 47.69 -27.58 -29.28
N LYS A 884 48.61 -28.32 -28.67
CA LYS A 884 48.44 -29.77 -28.42
C LYS A 884 47.20 -30.13 -27.59
N CYS A 885 46.72 -29.18 -26.78
CA CYS A 885 45.52 -29.37 -25.95
C CYS A 885 44.24 -28.95 -26.66
N LEU A 886 44.33 -28.33 -27.83
CA LEU A 886 43.18 -27.96 -28.64
C LEU A 886 42.89 -29.08 -29.64
N LYS A 887 41.73 -29.73 -29.47
CA LYS A 887 41.33 -30.85 -30.33
C LYS A 887 40.32 -30.39 -31.38
N LEU A 888 40.82 -30.04 -32.57
CA LEU A 888 39.99 -29.79 -33.74
C LEU A 888 39.46 -31.13 -34.27
N VAL A 889 38.18 -31.18 -34.61
CA VAL A 889 37.57 -32.32 -35.30
C VAL A 889 37.08 -31.84 -36.66
N ILE A 890 37.39 -32.54 -37.74
CA ILE A 890 36.87 -32.24 -39.08
C ILE A 890 36.01 -33.41 -39.56
N GLN A 891 34.79 -33.12 -40.02
CA GLN A 891 33.88 -34.12 -40.56
C GLN A 891 33.28 -33.67 -41.90
N PRO A 892 32.92 -34.62 -42.79
CA PRO A 892 32.28 -34.28 -44.05
C PRO A 892 30.83 -33.83 -43.83
N THR A 893 30.40 -32.84 -44.60
CA THR A 893 29.00 -32.41 -44.67
C THR A 893 28.45 -32.50 -46.09
N GLY A 894 27.12 -32.65 -46.20
CA GLY A 894 26.41 -32.74 -47.48
C GLY A 894 26.28 -31.39 -48.19
N GLY A 895 25.74 -31.40 -49.41
CA GLY A 895 25.41 -30.17 -50.17
C GLY A 895 26.34 -29.84 -51.35
N GLY A 896 27.52 -30.45 -51.44
CA GLY A 896 28.47 -30.22 -52.54
C GLY A 896 29.28 -28.93 -52.39
N GLU A 897 30.08 -28.59 -53.40
CA GLU A 897 31.12 -27.53 -53.34
C GLU A 897 30.58 -26.10 -53.19
N GLY A 898 29.26 -25.90 -53.33
CA GLY A 898 28.62 -24.60 -53.16
C GLY A 898 28.48 -24.14 -51.70
N TYR A 899 28.54 -25.07 -50.75
CA TYR A 899 28.31 -24.81 -49.33
C TYR A 899 29.55 -24.24 -48.64
N LEU A 900 29.34 -23.55 -47.53
CA LEU A 900 30.42 -23.01 -46.70
C LEU A 900 30.80 -24.00 -45.59
N PRO A 901 32.07 -24.01 -45.13
CA PRO A 901 32.43 -24.69 -43.90
C PRO A 901 31.63 -24.12 -42.72
N VAL A 902 31.17 -24.98 -41.81
CA VAL A 902 30.39 -24.58 -40.63
C VAL A 902 31.09 -25.07 -39.36
N SER A 903 31.25 -24.19 -38.38
CA SER A 903 31.80 -24.56 -37.07
C SER A 903 30.69 -24.84 -36.06
N HIS A 904 30.86 -25.91 -35.28
CA HIS A 904 30.11 -26.14 -34.06
C HIS A 904 31.02 -25.80 -32.88
N THR A 905 31.02 -24.53 -32.52
CA THR A 905 32.01 -23.92 -31.60
C THR A 905 32.11 -24.63 -30.26
N CYS A 906 30.99 -25.11 -29.70
CA CYS A 906 30.96 -25.86 -28.43
C CYS A 906 31.70 -27.20 -28.48
N PHE A 907 31.99 -27.73 -29.68
CA PHE A 907 32.61 -29.04 -29.89
C PHE A 907 33.94 -28.97 -30.64
N ASN A 908 34.44 -27.77 -30.97
CA ASN A 908 35.61 -27.57 -31.84
C ASN A 908 35.53 -28.41 -33.13
N LEU A 909 34.33 -28.54 -33.68
CA LEU A 909 34.02 -29.40 -34.81
C LEU A 909 33.77 -28.54 -36.05
N LEU A 910 34.45 -28.86 -37.14
CA LEU A 910 34.29 -28.23 -38.44
C LEU A 910 33.61 -29.20 -39.42
N ASP A 911 32.40 -28.84 -39.84
CA ASP A 911 31.73 -29.44 -40.98
C ASP A 911 32.33 -28.87 -42.26
N LEU A 912 33.13 -29.70 -42.96
CA LEU A 912 33.85 -29.30 -44.16
C LEU A 912 33.24 -30.00 -45.39
N PRO A 913 32.64 -29.27 -46.35
CA PRO A 913 32.16 -29.85 -47.60
C PRO A 913 33.29 -30.50 -48.41
N LYS A 914 32.96 -31.49 -49.24
CA LYS A 914 33.95 -32.16 -50.12
C LYS A 914 34.32 -31.28 -51.31
N TYR A 915 35.35 -30.46 -51.16
CA TYR A 915 35.91 -29.68 -52.25
C TYR A 915 36.95 -30.47 -53.05
N THR A 916 36.90 -30.34 -54.38
CA THR A 916 37.87 -30.92 -55.32
C THR A 916 38.92 -29.91 -55.79
N ASP A 917 38.64 -28.62 -55.66
CA ASP A 917 39.50 -27.51 -56.10
C ASP A 917 39.97 -26.61 -54.94
N LYS A 918 41.24 -26.18 -55.01
CA LYS A 918 41.93 -25.40 -53.96
C LYS A 918 41.41 -23.96 -53.86
N GLU A 919 41.16 -23.30 -54.97
CA GLU A 919 40.67 -21.91 -54.99
C GLU A 919 39.25 -21.81 -54.44
N THR A 920 38.42 -22.81 -54.76
CA THR A 920 37.06 -22.92 -54.24
C THR A 920 37.04 -23.09 -52.72
N LEU A 921 37.85 -24.01 -52.17
CA LEU A 921 37.97 -24.19 -50.72
C LEU A 921 38.48 -22.90 -50.04
N LYS A 922 39.51 -22.26 -50.60
CA LYS A 922 40.08 -21.02 -50.06
C LYS A 922 39.07 -19.89 -50.00
N SER A 923 38.34 -19.65 -51.09
CA SER A 923 37.30 -18.62 -51.14
C SER A 923 36.19 -18.89 -50.12
N LYS A 924 35.71 -20.14 -50.03
CA LYS A 924 34.63 -20.54 -49.12
C LYS A 924 35.06 -20.51 -47.65
N LEU A 925 36.29 -20.93 -47.34
CA LEU A 925 36.83 -20.88 -45.99
C LEU A 925 37.00 -19.45 -45.51
N ILE A 926 37.56 -18.55 -46.34
CA ILE A 926 37.68 -17.13 -45.99
C ILE A 926 36.28 -16.50 -45.82
N GLN A 927 35.33 -16.81 -46.71
CA GLN A 927 33.96 -16.33 -46.58
C GLN A 927 33.30 -16.78 -45.27
N ALA A 928 33.51 -18.02 -44.83
CA ALA A 928 32.99 -18.52 -43.56
C ALA A 928 33.65 -17.84 -42.35
N ILE A 929 34.96 -17.57 -42.42
CA ILE A 929 35.70 -16.86 -41.36
C ILE A 929 35.26 -15.39 -41.26
N ASP A 930 35.01 -14.73 -42.39
CA ASP A 930 34.75 -13.28 -42.44
C ASP A 930 33.31 -12.92 -42.08
N HIS A 931 32.40 -13.89 -42.16
CA HIS A 931 30.97 -13.74 -41.85
C HIS A 931 30.57 -14.56 -40.60
N ASN A 932 31.51 -14.78 -39.68
CA ASN A 932 31.29 -15.54 -38.44
C ASN A 932 30.53 -14.77 -37.34
N GLU A 933 30.31 -13.46 -37.50
CA GLU A 933 29.55 -12.61 -36.56
C GLU A 933 28.18 -12.24 -37.15
N GLY A 934 27.11 -12.87 -36.63
CA GLY A 934 25.72 -12.64 -37.03
C GLY A 934 25.04 -13.87 -37.64
N PHE A 935 23.71 -13.98 -37.50
CA PHE A 935 22.90 -15.05 -38.12
C PHE A 935 22.72 -14.81 -39.62
N SER A 936 23.82 -14.64 -40.34
CA SER A 936 23.82 -14.51 -41.79
C SER A 936 24.52 -15.73 -42.34
N LEU A 937 23.76 -16.82 -42.48
CA LEU A 937 23.89 -17.89 -43.48
C LEU A 937 22.85 -19.00 -43.23
N VAL A 938 21.61 -18.70 -43.61
CA VAL A 938 20.70 -19.67 -44.27
C VAL A 938 20.25 -19.04 -45.57
#